data_AF-A0A2P6V500-F1
#
_entry.id   AF-A0A2P6V500-F1
#
_cell.length_a   1.000
_cell.length_b   1.000
_cell.length_c   1.000
_cell.angle_alpha   90.00
_cell.angle_beta   90.00
_cell.angle_gamma   90.00
#
_symmetry.space_group_name_H-M   'P 1'
#
loop_
_entity.id
_entity.type
_entity.pdbx_description
1 polymer ?
#
loop_
_entity_poly.entity_id
_entity_poly.type
_entity_poly.pdbx_seq_one_letter_code
_entity_poly.pdbx_strand_id
1 'polypeptide(L)'
;MGKRATSWRLLLLLALLASAPGALAGDAAEATPPHAPDKLWKCLANVKALRVVTRTTSPAEYAAAAEGWNRLYSSSPLAVLFPRKERAVAAAVRCARAAGVRIVPRCGGSSFMGYSERDGMLTMDLTEMNGVKVARDRKTVTVGGGARLGEVYYKVWKQAGDRLTIVAGTCPSVGAGGHILGGGMGWLSLQHGMACDQLVSLRMVTAGGKAVVAHKKRNPDLFAASCGGGGGNFGIVTEMKLKLVPVAPLYTQASVEIGADKAAAWLEHYDSKLNDLAHPALFMEPRLDKLKVKVGLHWPGDTASLEAELRRVALLGPGSFWTSATAMTSPREGTWADSLLSFAGAQAQGTLESLTNFTYMRTKRDAAGFKELSWCPLQPTNSSSWQRVLNALNETGNSMKWKRAGPKSAVGRVDPGATAFPWRKALWCSQLASRWKSASDVAAGLAGLQRATEVFNPIFGQTAYINYLEGSIPIEAYYGPNLAWLKTVKRRGSCRAAVLRVALAYALLPLATTGSPLAAAASASPRLQSLLPPRAPGRPAECVMPFSASLLGRALSASAGTARRATAAARRVNRGTSTAPWVTPALRDGTCRAAAGMSSSAGSAPVAAAAAEAAPILDGGAAAPSSNGGSAASAQGLRSLEDLPFDNTFTAELPGDISESNLPRQVHSSFYSWVTPSPTGTEPTTIAASADVARLVGLDPEEAKRPEFALIFSGNAPLPQTRSYSQCYGGHQFGHWAGQLGDGRAICLGQAVNAEGERWELQLKGAGRTPFSRMADGRAVLRSSIREYIASEAMHAMGVPTTRALSLVATGDQVMRDMFYNGNAQFEPGAVVCRVSRSFVRFGTFQLPVTRPADKGMVKILADYVIRHHFQHLAGEDNKYGAFLKEVSERTAHLVAEWHRVGFVHGVLNTDNMSVLGETIDYGPYGFMERFDPDFTPNTTDIPGRRYCFRDQPEIGQWNVLQLAKALVVAGVITEDEAAAALQAYADVITVEYQGGIAAKLGLKRYDADVARSIMRIMYDDSADFTNTFRSLSSVRAAGGEEMDGASGLPAALAAALGPLEEERYAAWRDWLQLYRGALLAQGMPDAERAAMQDAVNPAVIPRNHVMGDIIGDAEQGNYESLHRYMAALLRPYEADGLDPAWLEPAPKECRVGVELLSCSS
;
A
#
# COMPACT_ATOMS: atom_id res chain seq x y z
N MET A 1 28.83 22.39 16.95
CA MET A 1 28.28 21.01 16.85
C MET A 1 26.85 20.87 17.39
N GLY A 2 26.56 21.23 18.66
CA GLY A 2 25.31 20.88 19.37
C GLY A 2 23.94 21.47 18.92
N LYS A 3 23.66 21.66 17.62
CA LYS A 3 22.33 22.03 17.10
C LYS A 3 21.74 21.09 16.04
N ARG A 4 22.50 20.14 15.48
CA ARG A 4 21.98 19.16 14.49
C ARG A 4 21.45 17.87 15.15
N ALA A 5 22.13 17.36 16.18
CA ALA A 5 21.69 16.19 16.95
C ALA A 5 20.30 16.39 17.59
N THR A 6 19.95 17.62 17.96
CA THR A 6 18.69 17.97 18.66
C THR A 6 17.44 17.61 17.85
N SER A 7 17.47 17.74 16.52
CA SER A 7 16.33 17.42 15.65
C SER A 7 16.13 15.91 15.48
N TRP A 8 17.22 15.14 15.36
CA TRP A 8 17.16 13.69 15.24
C TRP A 8 16.80 13.00 16.57
N ARG A 9 17.37 13.44 17.69
CA ARG A 9 16.94 13.00 19.03
C ARG A 9 15.44 13.25 19.24
N LEU A 10 14.91 14.39 18.82
CA LEU A 10 13.47 14.68 18.94
C LEU A 10 12.60 13.72 18.10
N LEU A 11 13.06 13.32 16.91
CA LEU A 11 12.39 12.32 16.07
C LEU A 11 12.46 10.90 16.67
N LEU A 12 13.60 10.48 17.23
CA LEU A 12 13.70 9.22 17.97
C LEU A 12 12.81 9.22 19.21
N LEU A 13 12.86 10.27 20.03
CA LEU A 13 12.01 10.43 21.21
C LEU A 13 10.52 10.39 20.86
N LEU A 14 10.08 11.08 19.81
CA LEU A 14 8.69 11.01 19.33
C LEU A 14 8.31 9.60 18.84
N ALA A 15 9.24 8.88 18.22
CA ALA A 15 9.03 7.49 17.77
C ALA A 15 9.05 6.45 18.92
N LEU A 16 9.71 6.76 20.04
CA LEU A 16 9.76 5.92 21.25
C LEU A 16 8.58 6.21 22.19
N LEU A 17 8.18 7.48 22.34
CA LEU A 17 6.98 7.89 23.08
C LEU A 17 5.69 7.35 22.44
N ALA A 18 5.69 7.11 21.13
CA ALA A 18 4.59 6.43 20.42
C ALA A 18 4.37 4.96 20.85
N SER A 19 5.28 4.37 21.66
CA SER A 19 5.18 3.01 22.21
C SER A 19 4.89 2.95 23.72
N ALA A 20 4.64 4.09 24.38
CA ALA A 20 4.33 4.13 25.82
C ALA A 20 2.80 4.14 26.07
N PRO A 21 2.22 3.09 26.72
CA PRO A 21 0.80 3.07 27.03
C PRO A 21 0.48 3.88 28.30
N GLY A 22 0.03 5.12 28.12
CA GLY A 22 -0.71 5.87 29.13
C GLY A 22 -0.05 7.15 29.65
N ALA A 23 -0.57 8.29 29.18
CA ALA A 23 -0.47 9.57 29.86
C ALA A 23 -1.76 10.37 29.57
N LEU A 24 -2.73 10.30 30.49
CA LEU A 24 -3.92 11.16 30.49
C LEU A 24 -3.78 12.20 31.61
N ALA A 25 -4.26 13.42 31.35
CA ALA A 25 -4.32 14.55 32.29
C ALA A 25 -2.98 14.99 32.90
N GLY A 26 -2.29 15.88 32.17
CA GLY A 26 -1.44 16.91 32.75
C GLY A 26 -2.02 18.27 32.40
N ASP A 27 -1.94 19.25 33.30
CA ASP A 27 -2.66 20.53 33.16
C ASP A 27 -2.24 21.35 31.93
N ALA A 28 -3.22 22.03 31.35
CA ALA A 28 -3.05 22.86 30.17
C ALA A 28 -2.37 24.19 30.51
N ALA A 29 -1.04 24.19 30.60
CA ALA A 29 -0.25 25.42 30.46
C ALA A 29 -0.66 26.14 29.16
N GLU A 30 -0.91 27.47 29.22
CA GLU A 30 -1.35 28.24 28.05
C GLU A 30 -0.25 28.35 26.98
N ALA A 31 -0.16 27.32 26.13
CA ALA A 31 0.62 27.36 24.91
C ALA A 31 0.14 28.53 24.03
N THR A 32 1.01 29.51 23.79
CA THR A 32 0.69 30.71 23.02
C THR A 32 0.20 30.28 21.63
N PRO A 33 -1.03 30.64 21.21
CA PRO A 33 -1.62 30.09 19.99
C PRO A 33 -0.81 30.49 18.76
N PRO A 34 -0.68 29.60 17.75
CA PRO A 34 0.14 29.87 16.57
C PRO A 34 -0.39 31.09 15.82
N HIS A 35 0.44 32.14 15.74
CA HIS A 35 0.10 33.37 15.06
C HIS A 35 -0.22 33.10 13.58
N ALA A 36 -1.47 33.31 13.19
CA ALA A 36 -1.90 33.22 11.80
C ALA A 36 -1.15 34.24 10.93
N PRO A 37 -0.68 33.87 9.73
CA PRO A 37 -0.05 34.82 8.83
C PRO A 37 -1.01 35.95 8.43
N ASP A 38 -0.58 37.20 8.52
CA ASP A 38 -1.29 38.40 8.05
C ASP A 38 -1.97 38.25 6.68
N LYS A 39 -1.29 37.56 5.76
CA LYS A 39 -1.76 37.28 4.39
C LYS A 39 -3.07 36.49 4.39
N LEU A 40 -3.31 35.64 5.40
CA LEU A 40 -4.58 34.92 5.56
C LEU A 40 -5.72 35.89 5.89
N TRP A 41 -5.59 36.70 6.93
CA TRP A 41 -6.65 37.62 7.35
C TRP A 41 -6.96 38.66 6.27
N LYS A 42 -5.93 39.24 5.65
CA LYS A 42 -6.06 40.17 4.53
C LYS A 42 -6.77 39.53 3.32
N CYS A 43 -6.59 38.22 3.09
CA CYS A 43 -7.34 37.48 2.07
C CYS A 43 -8.80 37.19 2.49
N LEU A 44 -9.02 36.67 3.71
CA LEU A 44 -10.35 36.30 4.21
C LEU A 44 -11.30 37.50 4.35
N ALA A 45 -10.80 38.66 4.78
CA ALA A 45 -11.58 39.90 4.89
C ALA A 45 -12.20 40.35 3.55
N ASN A 46 -11.59 39.97 2.42
CA ASN A 46 -12.09 40.30 1.08
C ASN A 46 -13.11 39.27 0.53
N VAL A 47 -13.42 38.19 1.27
CA VAL A 47 -14.32 37.13 0.80
C VAL A 47 -15.79 37.51 1.02
N LYS A 48 -16.43 38.07 -0.02
CA LYS A 48 -17.85 38.41 0.00
C LYS A 48 -18.74 37.18 0.30
N ALA A 49 -19.65 37.34 1.28
CA ALA A 49 -20.56 36.32 1.80
C ALA A 49 -19.89 35.20 2.64
N LEU A 50 -18.86 35.56 3.40
CA LEU A 50 -18.25 34.80 4.49
C LEU A 50 -18.37 35.60 5.80
N ARG A 51 -18.74 34.96 6.92
CA ARG A 51 -18.50 35.46 8.28
C ARG A 51 -17.28 34.73 8.86
N VAL A 52 -16.41 35.46 9.55
CA VAL A 52 -15.16 34.96 10.13
C VAL A 52 -15.18 35.25 11.62
N VAL A 53 -15.02 34.22 12.45
CA VAL A 53 -15.05 34.33 13.92
C VAL A 53 -13.70 33.91 14.48
N THR A 54 -13.07 34.77 15.28
CA THR A 54 -11.70 34.58 15.81
C THR A 54 -11.65 34.89 17.32
N ARG A 55 -10.70 34.27 18.05
CA ARG A 55 -10.52 34.50 19.50
C ARG A 55 -10.19 35.96 19.83
N THR A 56 -9.60 36.73 18.89
CA THR A 56 -9.21 38.13 19.09
C THR A 56 -10.30 39.14 18.71
N THR A 57 -11.11 38.86 17.68
CA THR A 57 -12.18 39.78 17.24
C THR A 57 -13.48 39.60 18.02
N SER A 58 -13.80 38.36 18.42
CA SER A 58 -15.11 38.01 18.99
C SER A 58 -14.97 36.90 20.06
N PRO A 59 -14.34 37.12 21.23
CA PRO A 59 -13.96 36.04 22.16
C PRO A 59 -15.11 35.09 22.54
N ALA A 60 -16.28 35.63 22.90
CA ALA A 60 -17.45 34.83 23.28
C ALA A 60 -18.12 34.11 22.09
N GLU A 61 -18.21 34.78 20.93
CA GLU A 61 -18.72 34.16 19.69
C GLU A 61 -17.78 33.03 19.23
N TYR A 62 -16.47 33.22 19.38
CA TYR A 62 -15.45 32.21 19.10
C TYR A 62 -15.57 31.02 20.04
N ALA A 63 -15.70 31.23 21.35
CA ALA A 63 -15.89 30.13 22.30
C ALA A 63 -17.14 29.29 21.95
N ALA A 64 -18.27 29.94 21.65
CA ALA A 64 -19.49 29.25 21.23
C ALA A 64 -19.37 28.57 19.85
N ALA A 65 -18.61 29.16 18.91
CA ALA A 65 -18.39 28.60 17.58
C ALA A 65 -17.34 27.48 17.56
N ALA A 66 -16.43 27.43 18.54
CA ALA A 66 -15.39 26.42 18.72
C ALA A 66 -15.79 25.28 19.66
N GLU A 67 -16.93 25.38 20.38
CA GLU A 67 -17.43 24.27 21.21
C GLU A 67 -17.76 23.04 20.35
N GLY A 68 -16.95 21.99 20.49
CA GLY A 68 -17.11 20.75 19.74
C GLY A 68 -18.33 19.92 20.18
N TRP A 69 -18.89 19.15 19.25
CA TRP A 69 -20.09 18.33 19.49
C TRP A 69 -19.92 17.22 20.56
N ASN A 70 -18.69 16.79 20.84
CA ASN A 70 -18.38 15.80 21.87
C ASN A 70 -17.27 16.35 22.78
N ARG A 71 -17.59 16.64 24.03
CA ARG A 71 -16.69 17.28 25.02
C ARG A 71 -15.45 16.45 25.39
N LEU A 72 -15.39 15.17 25.00
CA LEU A 72 -14.16 14.38 25.02
C LEU A 72 -13.05 14.99 24.13
N TYR A 73 -13.41 15.77 23.12
CA TYR A 73 -12.49 16.37 22.15
C TYR A 73 -12.58 17.90 22.19
N SER A 74 -11.74 18.52 23.02
CA SER A 74 -11.46 19.96 22.93
C SER A 74 -10.55 20.26 21.74
N SER A 75 -10.68 21.44 21.14
CA SER A 75 -9.71 21.98 20.17
C SER A 75 -9.80 23.49 20.07
N SER A 76 -8.68 24.15 19.74
CA SER A 76 -8.56 25.59 19.50
C SER A 76 -8.34 25.87 18.00
N PRO A 77 -9.39 25.86 17.16
CA PRO A 77 -9.27 26.19 15.75
C PRO A 77 -8.84 27.65 15.57
N LEU A 78 -8.09 27.93 14.51
CA LEU A 78 -7.52 29.26 14.23
C LEU A 78 -8.60 30.32 14.00
N ALA A 79 -9.68 29.92 13.31
CA ALA A 79 -10.93 30.65 13.20
C ALA A 79 -12.06 29.71 12.76
N VAL A 80 -13.30 30.11 13.02
CA VAL A 80 -14.48 29.44 12.48
C VAL A 80 -15.07 30.29 11.34
N LEU A 81 -15.29 29.66 10.20
CA LEU A 81 -15.65 30.28 8.93
C LEU A 81 -17.06 29.86 8.53
N PHE A 82 -17.98 30.82 8.41
CA PHE A 82 -19.38 30.60 8.07
C PHE A 82 -19.71 31.17 6.68
N PRO A 83 -19.58 30.37 5.60
CA PRO A 83 -19.91 30.77 4.23
C PRO A 83 -21.41 30.71 3.98
N ARG A 84 -21.96 31.71 3.28
CA ARG A 84 -23.38 31.74 2.84
C ARG A 84 -23.59 31.22 1.42
N LYS A 85 -22.50 30.99 0.67
CA LYS A 85 -22.49 30.60 -0.76
C LYS A 85 -21.23 29.80 -1.09
N GLU A 86 -21.35 28.87 -2.05
CA GLU A 86 -20.24 28.07 -2.58
C GLU A 86 -19.01 28.90 -3.03
N ARG A 87 -19.22 30.08 -3.59
CA ARG A 87 -18.12 30.99 -3.98
C ARG A 87 -17.26 31.45 -2.79
N ALA A 88 -17.84 31.56 -1.59
CA ALA A 88 -17.14 31.92 -0.38
C ALA A 88 -16.29 30.76 0.15
N VAL A 89 -16.84 29.52 0.12
CA VAL A 89 -16.08 28.28 0.38
C VAL A 89 -14.86 28.21 -0.56
N ALA A 90 -15.09 28.37 -1.86
CA ALA A 90 -14.04 28.31 -2.88
C ALA A 90 -12.96 29.38 -2.69
N ALA A 91 -13.32 30.61 -2.32
CA ALA A 91 -12.39 31.69 -2.04
C ALA A 91 -11.60 31.45 -0.74
N ALA A 92 -12.26 31.06 0.35
CA ALA A 92 -11.62 30.77 1.63
C ALA A 92 -10.64 29.59 1.54
N VAL A 93 -10.97 28.54 0.76
CA VAL A 93 -10.03 27.44 0.47
C VAL A 93 -8.78 27.94 -0.28
N ARG A 94 -8.92 28.90 -1.21
CA ARG A 94 -7.75 29.52 -1.86
C ARG A 94 -6.94 30.40 -0.89
N CYS A 95 -7.59 31.18 -0.01
CA CYS A 95 -6.91 31.96 1.02
C CYS A 95 -6.09 31.08 1.98
N ALA A 96 -6.71 30.02 2.51
CA ALA A 96 -6.05 29.07 3.41
C ALA A 96 -4.86 28.38 2.73
N ARG A 97 -5.05 27.85 1.51
CA ARG A 97 -3.99 27.24 0.70
C ARG A 97 -2.83 28.21 0.40
N ALA A 98 -3.13 29.48 0.10
CA ALA A 98 -2.11 30.50 -0.14
C ALA A 98 -1.32 30.88 1.13
N ALA A 99 -1.93 30.74 2.31
CA ALA A 99 -1.29 30.96 3.61
C ALA A 99 -0.67 29.69 4.23
N GLY A 100 -0.75 28.53 3.57
CA GLY A 100 -0.28 27.24 4.11
C GLY A 100 -1.17 26.64 5.21
N VAL A 101 -2.32 27.22 5.50
CA VAL A 101 -3.21 26.81 6.59
C VAL A 101 -4.20 25.74 6.12
N ARG A 102 -4.41 24.71 6.95
CA ARG A 102 -5.36 23.62 6.68
C ARG A 102 -6.80 24.03 7.02
N ILE A 103 -7.76 23.50 6.26
CA ILE A 103 -9.21 23.62 6.52
C ILE A 103 -9.77 22.25 6.91
N VAL A 104 -10.71 22.25 7.85
CA VAL A 104 -11.55 21.09 8.19
C VAL A 104 -13.03 21.46 8.05
N PRO A 105 -13.88 20.66 7.37
CA PRO A 105 -15.30 21.00 7.19
C PRO A 105 -16.18 20.50 8.36
N ARG A 106 -17.08 21.36 8.83
CA ARG A 106 -18.12 21.03 9.82
C ARG A 106 -19.50 21.10 9.15
N CYS A 107 -20.00 19.96 8.67
CA CYS A 107 -21.22 19.84 7.88
C CYS A 107 -22.49 19.71 8.75
N GLY A 108 -22.83 20.75 9.53
CA GLY A 108 -24.05 20.80 10.36
C GLY A 108 -23.85 20.58 11.87
N GLY A 109 -22.61 20.33 12.32
CA GLY A 109 -22.27 20.31 13.75
C GLY A 109 -22.51 18.98 14.48
N SER A 110 -22.09 17.87 13.89
CA SER A 110 -21.97 16.59 14.63
C SER A 110 -20.74 15.82 14.17
N SER A 111 -19.90 15.41 15.11
CA SER A 111 -18.77 14.51 14.89
C SER A 111 -18.51 13.69 16.17
N PHE A 112 -18.35 12.37 16.03
CA PHE A 112 -18.15 11.48 17.16
C PHE A 112 -16.76 11.61 17.79
N MET A 113 -15.74 11.85 16.96
CA MET A 113 -14.32 11.88 17.34
C MET A 113 -13.67 13.25 17.12
N GLY A 114 -14.47 14.32 17.15
CA GLY A 114 -14.02 15.70 16.94
C GLY A 114 -13.47 16.01 15.53
N TYR A 115 -13.47 15.07 14.56
CA TYR A 115 -12.83 15.22 13.24
C TYR A 115 -13.29 16.41 12.37
N SER A 116 -14.31 17.15 12.77
CA SER A 116 -14.72 18.40 12.11
C SER A 116 -13.89 19.62 12.53
N GLU A 117 -12.96 19.46 13.49
CA GLU A 117 -12.41 20.52 14.34
C GLU A 117 -10.99 20.13 14.78
N ARG A 118 -10.01 21.04 14.65
CA ARG A 118 -8.60 20.79 14.96
C ARG A 118 -7.84 22.07 15.28
N ASP A 119 -6.85 21.94 16.16
CA ASP A 119 -5.96 23.03 16.58
C ASP A 119 -5.20 23.65 15.42
N GLY A 120 -5.13 24.99 15.40
CA GLY A 120 -4.44 25.74 14.35
C GLY A 120 -5.03 25.61 12.93
N MET A 121 -6.16 24.92 12.76
CA MET A 121 -6.87 24.79 11.48
C MET A 121 -8.05 25.75 11.38
N LEU A 122 -8.50 26.03 10.16
CA LEU A 122 -9.72 26.79 9.90
C LEU A 122 -10.93 25.84 9.83
N THR A 123 -11.88 26.01 10.74
CA THR A 123 -13.12 25.23 10.72
C THR A 123 -14.10 25.86 9.73
N MET A 124 -14.42 25.16 8.63
CA MET A 124 -15.40 25.59 7.63
C MET A 124 -16.80 25.09 8.02
N ASP A 125 -17.52 25.89 8.80
CA ASP A 125 -18.84 25.56 9.32
C ASP A 125 -19.93 25.91 8.30
N LEU A 126 -20.50 24.89 7.67
CA LEU A 126 -21.46 25.06 6.59
C LEU A 126 -22.89 25.38 7.06
N THR A 127 -23.15 25.57 8.36
CA THR A 127 -24.53 25.73 8.89
C THR A 127 -25.33 26.89 8.26
N GLU A 128 -24.67 27.95 7.78
CA GLU A 128 -25.32 29.03 7.00
C GLU A 128 -25.66 28.62 5.54
N MET A 129 -25.45 27.35 5.18
CA MET A 129 -25.85 26.68 3.94
C MET A 129 -26.81 25.51 4.22
N ASN A 130 -27.88 25.76 4.98
CA ASN A 130 -28.91 24.79 5.41
C ASN A 130 -30.21 24.82 4.56
N GLY A 131 -30.14 25.30 3.32
CA GLY A 131 -31.30 25.36 2.42
C GLY A 131 -31.82 23.96 2.04
N VAL A 132 -33.14 23.77 2.03
CA VAL A 132 -33.78 22.52 1.58
C VAL A 132 -34.96 22.85 0.68
N LYS A 133 -34.92 22.37 -0.56
CA LYS A 133 -35.93 22.66 -1.59
C LYS A 133 -36.33 21.40 -2.34
N VAL A 134 -37.61 21.05 -2.29
CA VAL A 134 -38.19 19.96 -3.08
C VAL A 134 -38.38 20.43 -4.54
N ALA A 135 -38.12 19.56 -5.50
CA ALA A 135 -38.36 19.82 -6.92
C ALA A 135 -39.87 19.83 -7.22
N ARG A 136 -40.30 20.58 -8.25
CA ARG A 136 -41.74 20.70 -8.63
C ARG A 136 -42.39 19.34 -8.94
N ASP A 137 -41.61 18.36 -9.41
CA ASP A 137 -42.06 17.00 -9.70
C ASP A 137 -42.19 16.09 -8.45
N ARG A 138 -41.79 16.59 -7.27
CA ARG A 138 -41.66 15.85 -5.99
C ARG A 138 -40.80 14.58 -6.05
N LYS A 139 -39.99 14.37 -7.09
CA LYS A 139 -39.11 13.19 -7.23
C LYS A 139 -37.75 13.37 -6.56
N THR A 140 -37.33 14.61 -6.34
CA THR A 140 -36.02 14.95 -5.76
C THR A 140 -36.08 16.13 -4.80
N VAL A 141 -35.13 16.17 -3.88
CA VAL A 141 -34.88 17.31 -2.98
C VAL A 141 -33.42 17.76 -3.08
N THR A 142 -33.21 19.07 -3.09
CA THR A 142 -31.90 19.70 -2.98
C THR A 142 -31.66 20.13 -1.54
N VAL A 143 -30.54 19.72 -0.94
CA VAL A 143 -30.16 19.90 0.47
C VAL A 143 -28.77 20.55 0.54
N GLY A 144 -28.64 21.68 1.21
CA GLY A 144 -27.37 22.36 1.44
C GLY A 144 -26.46 21.61 2.43
N GLY A 145 -25.14 21.73 2.25
CA GLY A 145 -24.14 20.93 2.96
C GLY A 145 -24.13 21.06 4.50
N GLY A 146 -24.70 22.12 5.06
CA GLY A 146 -24.82 22.31 6.51
C GLY A 146 -26.18 22.01 7.11
N ALA A 147 -27.17 21.59 6.31
CA ALA A 147 -28.50 21.24 6.83
C ALA A 147 -28.43 20.06 7.82
N ARG A 148 -29.26 20.09 8.86
CA ARG A 148 -29.45 18.98 9.81
C ARG A 148 -30.64 18.10 9.40
N LEU A 149 -30.61 16.82 9.76
CA LEU A 149 -31.63 15.86 9.33
C LEU A 149 -33.06 16.28 9.74
N GLY A 150 -33.22 16.85 10.94
CA GLY A 150 -34.52 17.40 11.39
C GLY A 150 -35.06 18.51 10.50
N GLU A 151 -34.18 19.43 10.05
CA GLU A 151 -34.56 20.45 9.07
C GLU A 151 -34.96 19.85 7.73
N VAL A 152 -34.26 18.81 7.27
CA VAL A 152 -34.58 18.16 5.99
C VAL A 152 -35.92 17.45 6.08
N TYR A 153 -36.20 16.69 7.15
CA TYR A 153 -37.49 16.03 7.33
C TYR A 153 -38.65 17.04 7.40
N TYR A 154 -38.54 18.08 8.22
CA TYR A 154 -39.56 19.15 8.30
C TYR A 154 -39.76 19.89 6.97
N LYS A 155 -38.66 20.34 6.33
CA LYS A 155 -38.73 21.11 5.07
C LYS A 155 -39.21 20.23 3.90
N VAL A 156 -38.96 18.92 3.89
CA VAL A 156 -39.53 17.97 2.90
C VAL A 156 -41.01 17.76 3.15
N TRP A 157 -41.42 17.41 4.37
CA TRP A 157 -42.84 17.24 4.73
C TRP A 157 -43.68 18.45 4.34
N LYS A 158 -43.23 19.66 4.70
CA LYS A 158 -43.88 20.94 4.39
C LYS A 158 -43.97 21.28 2.89
N GLN A 159 -43.18 20.64 2.03
CA GLN A 159 -43.14 20.87 0.58
C GLN A 159 -43.70 19.71 -0.26
N ALA A 160 -43.74 18.49 0.27
CA ALA A 160 -44.06 17.26 -0.46
C ALA A 160 -45.29 16.50 0.08
N GLY A 161 -45.64 16.71 1.35
CA GLY A 161 -46.63 15.93 2.09
C GLY A 161 -46.01 14.89 3.04
N ASP A 162 -46.86 14.15 3.73
CA ASP A 162 -46.53 13.04 4.65
C ASP A 162 -45.99 11.79 3.92
N ARG A 163 -46.42 11.56 2.67
CA ARG A 163 -46.10 10.33 1.89
C ARG A 163 -44.72 10.31 1.21
N LEU A 164 -43.89 11.33 1.38
CA LEU A 164 -42.57 11.41 0.75
C LEU A 164 -41.49 11.85 1.74
N THR A 165 -40.34 11.19 1.72
CA THR A 165 -39.23 11.51 2.62
C THR A 165 -37.86 11.22 2.01
N ILE A 166 -36.78 11.49 2.76
CA ILE A 166 -35.42 11.04 2.40
C ILE A 166 -35.04 9.78 3.18
N VAL A 167 -34.25 8.90 2.57
CA VAL A 167 -33.56 7.85 3.31
C VAL A 167 -32.40 8.48 4.08
N ALA A 168 -32.45 8.44 5.41
CA ALA A 168 -31.36 8.81 6.30
C ALA A 168 -31.61 8.22 7.71
N GLY A 169 -30.70 8.48 8.65
CA GLY A 169 -30.90 8.25 10.07
C GLY A 169 -31.96 9.17 10.69
N THR A 170 -32.43 8.81 11.89
CA THR A 170 -33.55 9.47 12.56
C THR A 170 -33.17 10.54 13.57
N CYS A 171 -31.89 10.67 13.94
CA CYS A 171 -31.43 11.68 14.91
C CYS A 171 -31.49 13.11 14.31
N PRO A 172 -32.40 14.00 14.76
CA PRO A 172 -32.66 15.27 14.07
C PRO A 172 -31.50 16.27 14.11
N SER A 173 -30.71 16.26 15.18
CA SER A 173 -29.54 17.14 15.36
C SER A 173 -28.34 16.80 14.47
N VAL A 174 -28.32 15.62 13.85
CA VAL A 174 -27.19 15.17 13.02
C VAL A 174 -27.12 15.96 11.71
N GLY A 175 -25.91 16.42 11.38
CA GLY A 175 -25.62 17.08 10.10
C GLY A 175 -25.80 16.13 8.90
N ALA A 176 -26.68 16.52 7.97
CA ALA A 176 -27.05 15.70 6.82
C ALA A 176 -25.86 15.46 5.87
N GLY A 177 -25.02 16.48 5.65
CA GLY A 177 -23.82 16.35 4.82
C GLY A 177 -22.89 15.25 5.33
N GLY A 178 -22.47 15.33 6.60
CA GLY A 178 -21.60 14.31 7.20
C GLY A 178 -22.21 12.91 7.16
N HIS A 179 -23.48 12.79 7.55
CA HIS A 179 -24.17 11.50 7.64
C HIS A 179 -24.34 10.79 6.29
N ILE A 180 -24.77 11.53 5.25
CA ILE A 180 -25.05 10.97 3.91
C ILE A 180 -23.73 10.66 3.18
N LEU A 181 -22.71 11.49 3.32
CA LEU A 181 -21.38 11.24 2.76
C LEU A 181 -20.65 10.09 3.50
N GLY A 182 -20.98 9.85 4.77
CA GLY A 182 -20.68 8.61 5.50
C GLY A 182 -21.61 7.44 5.17
N GLY A 183 -22.32 7.48 4.03
CA GLY A 183 -23.20 6.42 3.54
C GLY A 183 -24.67 6.59 3.97
N GLY A 184 -24.89 6.88 5.27
CA GLY A 184 -26.18 7.23 5.86
C GLY A 184 -27.17 6.07 6.02
N MET A 185 -26.97 5.23 7.04
CA MET A 185 -27.85 4.09 7.36
C MET A 185 -28.93 4.42 8.40
N GLY A 186 -30.20 4.17 8.05
CA GLY A 186 -31.38 4.36 8.90
C GLY A 186 -32.53 3.41 8.55
N TRP A 187 -33.73 3.67 9.08
CA TRP A 187 -34.86 2.72 9.06
C TRP A 187 -35.29 2.29 7.65
N LEU A 188 -35.35 3.24 6.71
CA LEU A 188 -35.75 2.99 5.32
C LEU A 188 -34.65 2.33 4.47
N SER A 189 -33.44 2.12 5.01
CA SER A 189 -32.31 1.63 4.23
C SER A 189 -32.48 0.19 3.72
N LEU A 190 -33.21 -0.66 4.46
CA LEU A 190 -33.50 -2.03 4.03
C LEU A 190 -34.39 -2.10 2.78
N GLN A 191 -35.25 -1.10 2.58
CA GLN A 191 -36.21 -1.01 1.46
C GLN A 191 -35.60 -0.34 0.22
N HIS A 192 -34.80 0.72 0.42
CA HIS A 192 -34.37 1.61 -0.68
C HIS A 192 -32.85 1.70 -0.92
N GLY A 193 -32.01 1.18 -0.02
CA GLY A 193 -30.55 1.38 -0.01
C GLY A 193 -30.15 2.44 1.01
N MET A 194 -28.86 2.68 1.23
CA MET A 194 -28.40 3.75 2.12
C MET A 194 -28.72 5.15 1.55
N ALA A 195 -28.58 6.19 2.37
CA ALA A 195 -28.83 7.58 1.95
C ALA A 195 -27.97 8.00 0.74
N CYS A 196 -26.72 7.58 0.69
CA CYS A 196 -25.83 7.83 -0.44
C CYS A 196 -26.32 7.20 -1.76
N ASP A 197 -27.05 6.09 -1.70
CA ASP A 197 -27.61 5.42 -2.89
C ASP A 197 -28.80 6.21 -3.50
N GLN A 198 -29.33 7.17 -2.73
CA GLN A 198 -30.34 8.13 -3.18
C GLN A 198 -29.74 9.39 -3.79
N LEU A 199 -28.41 9.57 -3.78
CA LEU A 199 -27.79 10.72 -4.42
C LEU A 199 -27.99 10.70 -5.94
N VAL A 200 -28.27 11.88 -6.47
CA VAL A 200 -28.42 12.16 -7.91
C VAL A 200 -27.23 12.99 -8.40
N SER A 201 -26.82 13.98 -7.60
CA SER A 201 -25.66 14.82 -7.85
C SER A 201 -25.17 15.53 -6.59
N LEU A 202 -23.90 15.88 -6.55
CA LEU A 202 -23.27 16.70 -5.50
C LEU A 202 -22.67 17.97 -6.12
N ARG A 203 -22.71 19.09 -5.39
CA ARG A 203 -21.81 20.23 -5.60
C ARG A 203 -20.76 20.24 -4.50
N MET A 204 -19.50 20.48 -4.83
CA MET A 204 -18.41 20.51 -3.86
C MET A 204 -17.28 21.44 -4.28
N VAL A 205 -16.51 21.91 -3.31
CA VAL A 205 -15.24 22.63 -3.52
C VAL A 205 -14.09 21.67 -3.24
N THR A 206 -13.24 21.44 -4.25
CA THR A 206 -12.04 20.61 -4.12
C THR A 206 -10.96 21.30 -3.29
N ALA A 207 -9.95 20.55 -2.81
CA ALA A 207 -8.81 21.09 -2.07
C ALA A 207 -8.03 22.20 -2.81
N GLY A 208 -8.06 22.21 -4.15
CA GLY A 208 -7.50 23.29 -4.96
C GLY A 208 -8.30 24.60 -4.93
N GLY A 209 -9.49 24.62 -4.32
CA GLY A 209 -10.41 25.77 -4.29
C GLY A 209 -11.26 25.92 -5.55
N LYS A 210 -11.48 24.83 -6.30
CA LYS A 210 -12.32 24.79 -7.51
C LYS A 210 -13.67 24.15 -7.18
N ALA A 211 -14.77 24.83 -7.52
CA ALA A 211 -16.11 24.25 -7.44
C ALA A 211 -16.34 23.25 -8.59
N VAL A 212 -16.93 22.10 -8.28
CA VAL A 212 -17.25 21.03 -9.24
C VAL A 212 -18.63 20.43 -8.94
N VAL A 213 -19.25 19.84 -9.97
CA VAL A 213 -20.50 19.07 -9.86
C VAL A 213 -20.18 17.61 -10.16
N ALA A 214 -20.50 16.71 -9.25
CA ALA A 214 -20.25 15.27 -9.36
C ALA A 214 -21.57 14.49 -9.52
N HIS A 215 -21.66 13.63 -10.53
CA HIS A 215 -22.76 12.68 -10.75
C HIS A 215 -22.31 11.53 -11.67
N LYS A 216 -23.14 10.50 -11.85
CA LYS A 216 -22.82 9.29 -12.67
C LYS A 216 -22.36 9.51 -14.12
N LYS A 217 -22.38 10.74 -14.66
CA LYS A 217 -21.86 11.09 -16.00
C LYS A 217 -20.84 12.23 -16.00
N ARG A 218 -20.42 12.75 -14.83
CA ARG A 218 -19.49 13.90 -14.72
C ARG A 218 -18.78 13.86 -13.37
N ASN A 219 -17.47 13.68 -13.37
CA ASN A 219 -16.70 13.28 -12.17
C ASN A 219 -17.36 12.07 -11.46
N PRO A 220 -17.61 10.94 -12.18
CA PRO A 220 -18.30 9.77 -11.62
C PRO A 220 -17.49 9.11 -10.50
N ASP A 221 -16.17 9.25 -10.54
CA ASP A 221 -15.19 8.84 -9.55
C ASP A 221 -15.33 9.63 -8.24
N LEU A 222 -15.35 10.97 -8.29
CA LEU A 222 -15.62 11.83 -7.13
C LEU A 222 -17.04 11.61 -6.59
N PHE A 223 -18.01 11.27 -7.45
CA PHE A 223 -19.37 10.94 -7.04
C PHE A 223 -19.40 9.61 -6.25
N ALA A 224 -18.85 8.53 -6.79
CA ALA A 224 -18.78 7.24 -6.12
C ALA A 224 -17.96 7.29 -4.82
N ALA A 225 -16.83 8.03 -4.83
CA ALA A 225 -16.00 8.25 -3.65
C ALA A 225 -16.74 9.02 -2.54
N SER A 226 -17.63 9.94 -2.91
CA SER A 226 -18.46 10.68 -1.94
C SER A 226 -19.58 9.83 -1.33
N CYS A 227 -19.95 8.70 -1.96
CA CYS A 227 -20.96 7.78 -1.43
C CYS A 227 -20.34 6.82 -0.40
N GLY A 228 -20.25 7.24 0.86
CA GLY A 228 -19.60 6.47 1.93
C GLY A 228 -18.14 6.88 2.21
N GLY A 229 -17.62 7.90 1.53
CA GLY A 229 -16.25 8.40 1.72
C GLY A 229 -16.01 9.21 3.00
N GLY A 230 -17.06 9.57 3.74
CA GLY A 230 -16.99 10.45 4.90
C GLY A 230 -17.03 11.94 4.53
N GLY A 231 -17.56 12.76 5.45
CA GLY A 231 -18.05 14.14 5.22
C GLY A 231 -17.07 15.24 4.82
N GLY A 232 -15.88 14.91 4.30
CA GLY A 232 -14.88 15.91 3.88
C GLY A 232 -13.68 15.37 3.09
N ASN A 233 -13.61 14.07 2.78
CA ASN A 233 -12.40 13.45 2.24
C ASN A 233 -12.03 13.85 0.80
N PHE A 234 -13.03 14.19 -0.02
CA PHE A 234 -12.88 14.43 -1.47
C PHE A 234 -13.20 15.88 -1.90
N GLY A 235 -13.69 16.69 -0.95
CA GLY A 235 -14.09 18.07 -1.16
C GLY A 235 -15.07 18.54 -0.09
N ILE A 236 -15.24 19.85 0.03
CA ILE A 236 -16.23 20.47 0.90
C ILE A 236 -17.55 20.51 0.14
N VAL A 237 -18.47 19.60 0.45
CA VAL A 237 -19.76 19.46 -0.23
C VAL A 237 -20.68 20.60 0.16
N THR A 238 -21.07 21.42 -0.82
CA THR A 238 -21.88 22.63 -0.66
C THR A 238 -23.37 22.37 -0.83
N GLU A 239 -23.73 21.39 -1.65
CA GLU A 239 -25.12 21.04 -1.98
C GLU A 239 -25.21 19.56 -2.41
N MET A 240 -26.30 18.90 -2.06
CA MET A 240 -26.61 17.52 -2.40
C MET A 240 -28.00 17.46 -3.04
N LYS A 241 -28.15 16.75 -4.15
CA LYS A 241 -29.46 16.41 -4.72
C LYS A 241 -29.76 14.94 -4.47
N LEU A 242 -30.86 14.68 -3.78
CA LEU A 242 -31.32 13.36 -3.34
C LEU A 242 -32.64 13.00 -4.03
N LYS A 243 -32.90 11.72 -4.23
CA LYS A 243 -34.26 11.21 -4.50
C LYS A 243 -35.13 11.36 -3.26
N LEU A 244 -36.43 11.58 -3.46
CA LEU A 244 -37.44 11.33 -2.45
C LEU A 244 -37.97 9.90 -2.63
N VAL A 245 -38.26 9.22 -1.52
CA VAL A 245 -38.84 7.87 -1.49
C VAL A 245 -40.25 7.92 -0.91
N PRO A 246 -41.17 7.06 -1.38
CA PRO A 246 -42.49 6.93 -0.79
C PRO A 246 -42.41 6.29 0.60
N VAL A 247 -43.35 6.67 1.48
CA VAL A 247 -43.56 6.04 2.79
C VAL A 247 -45.03 5.64 2.96
N ALA A 248 -45.26 4.63 3.79
CA ALA A 248 -46.61 4.11 4.06
C ALA A 248 -47.50 5.15 4.77
N PRO A 249 -48.84 5.06 4.64
CA PRO A 249 -49.77 5.89 5.43
C PRO A 249 -49.58 5.73 6.94
N LEU A 250 -49.28 4.51 7.36
CA LEU A 250 -49.28 4.05 8.73
C LEU A 250 -47.97 3.32 9.02
N TYR A 251 -47.42 3.56 10.20
CA TYR A 251 -46.31 2.82 10.76
C TYR A 251 -46.61 2.45 12.21
N THR A 252 -46.27 1.22 12.58
CA THR A 252 -46.19 0.78 13.97
C THR A 252 -44.76 0.95 14.49
N GLN A 253 -44.62 1.49 15.69
CA GLN A 253 -43.43 1.43 16.52
C GLN A 253 -43.71 0.58 17.76
N ALA A 254 -42.82 -0.34 18.10
CA ALA A 254 -42.96 -1.18 19.30
C ALA A 254 -41.60 -1.61 19.85
N SER A 255 -41.59 -2.36 20.95
CA SER A 255 -40.44 -3.18 21.32
C SER A 255 -40.83 -4.55 21.88
N VAL A 256 -39.88 -5.48 21.80
CA VAL A 256 -39.92 -6.79 22.46
C VAL A 256 -38.66 -6.89 23.34
N GLU A 257 -38.76 -7.55 24.48
CA GLU A 257 -37.64 -7.82 25.38
C GLU A 257 -37.40 -9.33 25.51
N ILE A 258 -36.12 -9.71 25.48
CA ILE A 258 -35.65 -11.09 25.64
C ILE A 258 -34.87 -11.18 26.95
N GLY A 259 -35.21 -12.19 27.75
CA GLY A 259 -34.55 -12.48 29.03
C GLY A 259 -33.06 -12.83 28.87
N ALA A 260 -32.28 -12.58 29.92
CA ALA A 260 -30.84 -12.83 29.93
C ALA A 260 -30.50 -14.33 29.79
N ASP A 261 -31.38 -15.21 30.28
CA ASP A 261 -31.36 -16.67 30.10
C ASP A 261 -31.38 -17.11 28.63
N LYS A 262 -31.90 -16.26 27.74
CA LYS A 262 -32.16 -16.56 26.32
C LYS A 262 -31.43 -15.64 25.35
N ALA A 263 -30.72 -14.63 25.86
CA ALA A 263 -30.08 -13.60 25.05
C ALA A 263 -29.08 -14.19 24.04
N ALA A 264 -28.09 -14.99 24.46
CA ALA A 264 -27.05 -15.51 23.57
C ALA A 264 -27.59 -16.37 22.41
N ALA A 265 -28.53 -17.27 22.71
CA ALA A 265 -29.14 -18.15 21.71
C ALA A 265 -30.17 -17.43 20.83
N TRP A 266 -30.85 -16.39 21.33
CA TRP A 266 -31.65 -15.49 20.49
C TRP A 266 -30.78 -14.72 19.49
N LEU A 267 -29.59 -14.29 19.91
CA LEU A 267 -28.64 -13.57 19.07
C LEU A 267 -28.05 -14.48 17.96
N GLU A 268 -27.69 -15.72 18.27
CA GLU A 268 -27.29 -16.71 17.25
C GLU A 268 -28.44 -17.04 16.27
N HIS A 269 -29.67 -17.19 16.78
CA HIS A 269 -30.83 -17.39 15.92
C HIS A 269 -31.09 -16.18 15.00
N TYR A 270 -30.98 -14.96 15.56
CA TYR A 270 -31.11 -13.72 14.80
C TYR A 270 -30.05 -13.63 13.69
N ASP A 271 -28.77 -13.86 14.02
CA ASP A 271 -27.66 -13.84 13.07
C ASP A 271 -27.79 -14.90 11.96
N SER A 272 -28.00 -16.16 12.35
CA SER A 272 -28.05 -17.29 11.40
C SER A 272 -29.25 -17.25 10.47
N LYS A 273 -30.32 -16.54 10.85
CA LYS A 273 -31.58 -16.45 10.09
C LYS A 273 -31.88 -15.03 9.58
N LEU A 274 -31.00 -14.06 9.80
CA LEU A 274 -31.17 -12.64 9.46
C LEU A 274 -31.46 -12.38 7.96
N ASN A 275 -31.00 -13.28 7.10
CA ASN A 275 -31.21 -13.24 5.65
C ASN A 275 -32.48 -13.96 5.17
N ASP A 276 -33.12 -14.78 6.00
CA ASP A 276 -34.25 -15.62 5.61
C ASP A 276 -35.56 -15.23 6.30
N LEU A 277 -35.48 -14.62 7.49
CA LEU A 277 -36.64 -14.23 8.29
C LEU A 277 -37.35 -12.99 7.76
N ALA A 278 -36.91 -11.80 8.19
CA ALA A 278 -37.73 -10.60 8.18
C ALA A 278 -37.84 -9.95 6.80
N HIS A 279 -39.07 -9.64 6.39
CA HIS A 279 -39.43 -8.87 5.22
C HIS A 279 -38.60 -7.57 5.16
N PRO A 280 -38.16 -7.09 3.96
CA PRO A 280 -37.28 -5.91 3.88
C PRO A 280 -37.87 -4.61 4.46
N ALA A 281 -39.17 -4.58 4.76
CA ALA A 281 -39.84 -3.45 5.38
C ALA A 281 -39.82 -3.46 6.92
N LEU A 282 -39.58 -4.62 7.56
CA LEU A 282 -39.43 -4.70 9.02
C LEU A 282 -38.01 -4.26 9.40
N PHE A 283 -37.92 -3.09 10.04
CA PHE A 283 -36.68 -2.62 10.64
C PHE A 283 -36.61 -3.06 12.11
N MET A 284 -35.50 -3.68 12.48
CA MET A 284 -35.19 -4.12 13.82
C MET A 284 -33.87 -3.48 14.27
N GLU A 285 -33.85 -2.90 15.47
CA GLU A 285 -32.63 -2.45 16.14
C GLU A 285 -32.54 -3.13 17.52
N PRO A 286 -31.92 -4.31 17.62
CA PRO A 286 -31.58 -4.92 18.89
C PRO A 286 -30.57 -4.06 19.66
N ARG A 287 -30.74 -4.00 20.98
CA ARG A 287 -29.88 -3.30 21.92
C ARG A 287 -29.59 -4.20 23.12
N LEU A 288 -28.33 -4.27 23.51
CA LEU A 288 -27.81 -4.98 24.67
C LEU A 288 -27.53 -3.98 25.80
N ASP A 289 -28.14 -4.24 26.95
CA ASP A 289 -27.91 -3.55 28.23
C ASP A 289 -28.10 -4.60 29.34
N LYS A 290 -27.12 -4.73 30.24
CA LYS A 290 -27.14 -5.62 31.43
C LYS A 290 -27.73 -7.01 31.17
N LEU A 291 -27.07 -7.74 30.27
CA LEU A 291 -27.39 -9.10 29.81
C LEU A 291 -28.74 -9.29 29.07
N LYS A 292 -29.60 -8.27 28.96
CA LYS A 292 -30.89 -8.36 28.25
C LYS A 292 -30.78 -7.88 26.80
N VAL A 293 -31.66 -8.39 25.94
CA VAL A 293 -31.87 -7.85 24.57
C VAL A 293 -33.19 -7.10 24.51
N LYS A 294 -33.15 -5.79 24.23
CA LYS A 294 -34.34 -5.00 23.88
C LYS A 294 -34.34 -4.74 22.38
N VAL A 295 -35.33 -5.24 21.67
CA VAL A 295 -35.47 -5.11 20.22
C VAL A 295 -36.44 -3.98 19.91
N GLY A 296 -35.94 -2.86 19.38
CA GLY A 296 -36.79 -1.81 18.81
C GLY A 296 -37.32 -2.24 17.44
N LEU A 297 -38.63 -2.12 17.23
CA LEU A 297 -39.34 -2.53 16.02
C LEU A 297 -39.97 -1.34 15.32
N HIS A 298 -39.88 -1.30 13.99
CA HIS A 298 -40.57 -0.32 13.16
C HIS A 298 -41.04 -0.94 11.84
N TRP A 299 -42.33 -0.77 11.52
CA TRP A 299 -43.03 -1.51 10.46
C TRP A 299 -44.03 -0.61 9.72
N PRO A 300 -44.05 -0.59 8.38
CA PRO A 300 -45.06 0.12 7.59
C PRO A 300 -46.37 -0.68 7.51
N GLY A 301 -47.17 -0.58 8.56
CA GLY A 301 -48.46 -1.24 8.72
C GLY A 301 -49.01 -1.02 10.12
N ASP A 302 -50.13 -1.68 10.40
CA ASP A 302 -50.77 -1.74 11.71
C ASP A 302 -50.10 -2.78 12.65
N THR A 303 -50.55 -2.78 13.90
CA THR A 303 -50.12 -3.70 14.97
C THR A 303 -50.38 -5.16 14.58
N ALA A 304 -51.51 -5.45 13.93
CA ALA A 304 -51.91 -6.81 13.56
C ALA A 304 -50.99 -7.42 12.48
N SER A 305 -50.64 -6.65 11.45
CA SER A 305 -49.69 -7.07 10.41
C SER A 305 -48.25 -7.15 10.92
N LEU A 306 -47.86 -6.29 11.88
CA LEU A 306 -46.59 -6.45 12.60
C LEU A 306 -46.56 -7.77 13.38
N GLU A 307 -47.60 -8.09 14.16
CA GLU A 307 -47.66 -9.37 14.87
C GLU A 307 -47.66 -10.58 13.92
N ALA A 308 -48.38 -10.48 12.78
CA ALA A 308 -48.39 -11.54 11.78
C ALA A 308 -47.00 -11.80 11.18
N GLU A 309 -46.26 -10.73 10.85
CA GLU A 309 -44.86 -10.83 10.40
C GLU A 309 -43.97 -11.41 11.50
N LEU A 310 -44.08 -10.93 12.75
CA LEU A 310 -43.31 -11.45 13.90
C LEU A 310 -43.58 -12.93 14.18
N ARG A 311 -44.83 -13.38 14.04
CA ARG A 311 -45.21 -14.82 14.11
C ARG A 311 -44.60 -15.59 12.95
N ARG A 312 -44.69 -15.08 11.71
CA ARG A 312 -44.08 -15.71 10.51
C ARG A 312 -42.57 -15.89 10.64
N VAL A 313 -41.89 -15.02 11.39
CA VAL A 313 -40.45 -15.12 11.65
C VAL A 313 -40.09 -15.75 13.01
N ALA A 314 -41.04 -16.45 13.65
CA ALA A 314 -40.86 -17.16 14.92
C ALA A 314 -40.33 -16.29 16.09
N LEU A 315 -40.58 -14.98 16.06
CA LEU A 315 -40.27 -14.05 17.15
C LEU A 315 -41.43 -13.89 18.15
N LEU A 316 -42.64 -14.32 17.80
CA LEU A 316 -43.81 -14.37 18.68
C LEU A 316 -44.64 -15.65 18.42
N GLY A 317 -45.34 -16.13 19.45
CA GLY A 317 -46.39 -17.16 19.33
C GLY A 317 -46.02 -18.57 19.80
N PRO A 318 -47.02 -19.48 19.92
CA PRO A 318 -46.79 -20.87 20.34
C PRO A 318 -45.88 -21.61 19.36
N GLY A 319 -45.01 -22.49 19.86
CA GLY A 319 -44.05 -23.22 19.03
C GLY A 319 -42.85 -22.40 18.54
N SER A 320 -42.81 -21.09 18.81
CA SER A 320 -41.54 -20.34 18.74
C SER A 320 -40.56 -20.87 19.80
N PHE A 321 -39.25 -20.78 19.51
CA PHE A 321 -38.18 -21.15 20.45
C PHE A 321 -38.14 -20.26 21.72
N TRP A 322 -38.99 -19.22 21.75
CA TRP A 322 -38.94 -18.08 22.68
C TRP A 322 -40.30 -17.85 23.34
N THR A 323 -40.91 -18.90 23.91
CA THR A 323 -42.20 -18.83 24.64
C THR A 323 -42.22 -17.91 25.88
N SER A 324 -41.11 -17.23 26.18
CA SER A 324 -41.00 -16.17 27.20
C SER A 324 -40.49 -14.83 26.65
N ALA A 325 -40.51 -14.62 25.33
CA ALA A 325 -40.42 -13.27 24.76
C ALA A 325 -41.65 -12.48 25.22
N THR A 326 -41.43 -11.37 25.92
CA THR A 326 -42.54 -10.63 26.55
C THR A 326 -43.48 -10.07 25.49
N ALA A 327 -44.78 -10.02 25.79
CA ALA A 327 -45.79 -9.44 24.89
C ALA A 327 -45.35 -8.04 24.40
N MET A 328 -45.62 -7.75 23.13
CA MET A 328 -45.14 -6.56 22.44
C MET A 328 -45.49 -5.28 23.22
N THR A 329 -44.47 -4.57 23.72
CA THR A 329 -44.66 -3.53 24.72
C THR A 329 -45.12 -2.23 24.06
N SER A 330 -46.34 -1.78 24.39
CA SER A 330 -46.89 -0.47 24.04
C SER A 330 -46.71 -0.10 22.55
N PRO A 331 -47.29 -0.86 21.61
CA PRO A 331 -47.29 -0.49 20.20
C PRO A 331 -47.90 0.89 19.99
N ARG A 332 -47.34 1.66 19.06
CA ARG A 332 -47.75 3.01 18.70
C ARG A 332 -47.93 3.09 17.21
N GLU A 333 -49.13 3.44 16.77
CA GLU A 333 -49.45 3.66 15.37
C GLU A 333 -49.51 5.15 15.05
N GLY A 334 -49.08 5.52 13.83
CA GLY A 334 -49.11 6.89 13.35
C GLY A 334 -48.43 7.01 11.98
N THR A 335 -48.24 8.24 11.50
CA THR A 335 -47.55 8.48 10.23
C THR A 335 -46.03 8.31 10.38
N TRP A 336 -45.32 8.39 9.24
CA TRP A 336 -43.86 8.55 9.24
C TRP A 336 -43.38 9.80 10.03
N ALA A 337 -44.16 10.89 10.03
CA ALA A 337 -43.83 12.10 10.78
C ALA A 337 -43.94 11.88 12.30
N ASP A 338 -45.00 11.21 12.75
CA ASP A 338 -45.21 10.86 14.16
C ASP A 338 -44.13 9.89 14.66
N SER A 339 -43.71 8.97 13.78
CA SER A 339 -42.61 8.04 14.03
C SER A 339 -41.28 8.76 14.31
N LEU A 340 -40.99 9.85 13.58
CA LEU A 340 -39.80 10.68 13.83
C LEU A 340 -39.92 11.52 15.12
N LEU A 341 -41.11 12.07 15.41
CA LEU A 341 -41.39 12.83 16.64
C LEU A 341 -41.28 11.96 17.91
N SER A 342 -41.81 10.73 17.84
CA SER A 342 -41.69 9.69 18.87
C SER A 342 -40.22 9.37 19.15
N PHE A 343 -39.41 9.11 18.12
CA PHE A 343 -37.97 8.82 18.28
C PHE A 343 -37.16 10.00 18.81
N ALA A 344 -37.51 11.24 18.42
CA ALA A 344 -36.89 12.44 18.97
C ALA A 344 -37.22 12.67 20.47
N GLY A 345 -38.23 11.97 21.00
CA GLY A 345 -38.85 12.30 22.28
C GLY A 345 -39.38 13.73 22.29
N ALA A 346 -39.80 14.24 21.12
CA ALA A 346 -40.26 15.62 20.91
C ALA A 346 -41.78 15.75 20.87
N GLN A 347 -42.52 14.66 21.15
CA GLN A 347 -43.99 14.65 21.25
C GLN A 347 -44.51 15.69 22.26
N ALA A 348 -43.76 15.96 23.33
CA ALA A 348 -44.05 17.02 24.31
C ALA A 348 -43.79 18.46 23.80
N GLN A 349 -43.38 18.64 22.53
CA GLN A 349 -43.15 19.92 21.87
C GLN A 349 -44.00 20.10 20.59
N GLY A 350 -45.00 19.24 20.36
CA GLY A 350 -45.97 19.40 19.28
C GLY A 350 -45.49 18.92 17.91
N THR A 351 -45.55 19.79 16.91
CA THR A 351 -45.49 19.42 15.49
C THR A 351 -44.09 19.03 15.00
N LEU A 352 -44.00 18.52 13.76
CA LEU A 352 -42.74 18.17 13.09
C LEU A 352 -41.72 19.34 12.99
N GLU A 353 -42.17 20.59 13.18
CA GLU A 353 -41.29 21.76 13.27
C GLU A 353 -40.34 21.71 14.47
N SER A 354 -40.74 21.04 15.56
CA SER A 354 -39.90 20.82 16.76
C SER A 354 -38.57 20.11 16.44
N LEU A 355 -38.50 19.31 15.37
CA LEU A 355 -37.27 18.65 14.92
C LEU A 355 -36.17 19.65 14.49
N THR A 356 -36.50 20.93 14.31
CA THR A 356 -35.53 21.99 14.00
C THR A 356 -34.85 22.59 15.24
N ASN A 357 -35.38 22.37 16.45
CA ASN A 357 -34.86 22.93 17.71
C ASN A 357 -33.55 22.22 18.14
N PHE A 358 -32.41 22.73 17.65
CA PHE A 358 -31.11 22.13 17.92
C PHE A 358 -30.71 22.16 19.40
N THR A 359 -31.03 23.22 20.14
CA THR A 359 -30.62 23.38 21.55
C THR A 359 -31.24 22.31 22.43
N TYR A 360 -32.55 22.09 22.33
CA TYR A 360 -33.27 21.00 23.01
C TYR A 360 -32.70 19.61 22.67
N MET A 361 -32.23 19.44 21.43
CA MET A 361 -31.68 18.18 20.93
C MET A 361 -30.17 18.00 21.23
N ARG A 362 -29.53 19.02 21.82
CA ARG A 362 -28.18 18.96 22.39
C ARG A 362 -28.24 18.63 23.88
N THR A 363 -29.10 19.31 24.65
CA THR A 363 -29.11 19.17 26.13
C THR A 363 -29.54 17.79 26.63
N LYS A 364 -30.38 17.07 25.88
CA LYS A 364 -30.67 15.63 26.11
C LYS A 364 -29.44 14.70 25.98
N ARG A 365 -28.23 15.23 25.74
CA ARG A 365 -26.96 14.51 25.63
C ARG A 365 -25.83 15.13 26.45
N ASP A 366 -26.13 15.95 27.47
CA ASP A 366 -25.12 16.51 28.38
C ASP A 366 -24.41 15.40 29.19
N ALA A 367 -23.32 14.93 28.60
CA ALA A 367 -22.35 13.98 29.12
C ALA A 367 -20.97 14.67 29.08
N ALA A 368 -20.09 14.37 30.02
CA ALA A 368 -18.71 14.87 30.01
C ALA A 368 -17.92 14.37 28.79
N GLY A 369 -18.29 13.20 28.27
CA GLY A 369 -17.81 12.68 27.01
C GLY A 369 -18.50 11.39 26.61
N PHE A 370 -18.23 10.91 25.40
CA PHE A 370 -18.59 9.57 24.96
C PHE A 370 -17.66 9.06 23.85
N LYS A 371 -17.53 7.74 23.71
CA LYS A 371 -16.80 7.09 22.60
C LYS A 371 -17.63 5.93 22.06
N GLU A 372 -17.64 5.77 20.74
CA GLU A 372 -18.44 4.77 20.04
C GLU A 372 -17.60 4.06 18.98
N LEU A 373 -17.78 2.75 18.83
CA LEU A 373 -17.07 1.85 17.92
C LEU A 373 -18.05 0.99 17.15
N SER A 374 -17.65 0.40 16.02
CA SER A 374 -18.56 -0.34 15.13
C SER A 374 -17.91 -1.56 14.49
N TRP A 375 -18.68 -2.64 14.37
CA TRP A 375 -18.33 -3.84 13.61
C TRP A 375 -19.36 -4.11 12.51
N CYS A 376 -18.97 -4.61 11.34
CA CYS A 376 -19.88 -4.94 10.22
C CYS A 376 -19.70 -6.40 9.71
N PRO A 377 -19.92 -7.42 10.57
CA PRO A 377 -19.56 -8.80 10.26
C PRO A 377 -20.29 -9.38 9.05
N LEU A 378 -19.57 -10.22 8.31
CA LEU A 378 -20.03 -10.90 7.09
C LEU A 378 -20.61 -12.30 7.36
N GLN A 379 -20.42 -12.85 8.57
CA GLN A 379 -20.81 -14.22 8.94
C GLN A 379 -21.56 -14.24 10.28
N PRO A 380 -22.44 -15.25 10.52
CA PRO A 380 -23.16 -15.40 11.80
C PRO A 380 -22.25 -15.67 12.99
N THR A 381 -22.60 -15.14 14.16
CA THR A 381 -21.90 -15.40 15.43
C THR A 381 -22.64 -16.45 16.28
N ASN A 382 -21.90 -17.39 16.87
CA ASN A 382 -22.47 -18.49 17.67
C ASN A 382 -22.77 -18.12 19.14
N SER A 383 -23.62 -18.90 19.83
CA SER A 383 -24.06 -18.62 21.21
C SER A 383 -22.90 -18.47 22.19
N SER A 384 -21.85 -19.30 22.10
CA SER A 384 -20.70 -19.19 23.01
C SER A 384 -19.94 -17.86 22.87
N SER A 385 -19.89 -17.33 21.65
CA SER A 385 -19.28 -16.03 21.36
C SER A 385 -20.20 -14.89 21.75
N TRP A 386 -21.51 -15.00 21.50
CA TRP A 386 -22.49 -14.05 22.00
C TRP A 386 -22.53 -13.97 23.53
N GLN A 387 -22.33 -15.08 24.24
CA GLN A 387 -22.25 -15.07 25.71
C GLN A 387 -21.01 -14.30 26.21
N ARG A 388 -19.85 -14.46 25.56
CA ARG A 388 -18.65 -13.64 25.87
C ARG A 388 -18.91 -12.14 25.64
N VAL A 389 -19.61 -11.80 24.56
CA VAL A 389 -20.01 -10.42 24.25
C VAL A 389 -20.96 -9.86 25.32
N LEU A 390 -21.97 -10.63 25.75
CA LEU A 390 -22.90 -10.24 26.81
C LEU A 390 -22.19 -10.02 28.16
N ASN A 391 -21.30 -10.93 28.54
CA ASN A 391 -20.52 -10.83 29.77
C ASN A 391 -19.64 -9.56 29.75
N ALA A 392 -18.85 -9.36 28.69
CA ALA A 392 -17.98 -8.19 28.55
C ALA A 392 -18.74 -6.86 28.57
N LEU A 393 -19.95 -6.79 28.00
CA LEU A 393 -20.81 -5.60 28.11
C LEU A 393 -21.28 -5.35 29.55
N ASN A 394 -21.68 -6.42 30.25
CA ASN A 394 -22.14 -6.33 31.64
C ASN A 394 -21.01 -5.91 32.60
N GLU A 395 -19.82 -6.50 32.46
CA GLU A 395 -18.61 -6.17 33.25
C GLU A 395 -18.10 -4.75 33.01
N THR A 396 -18.24 -4.22 31.80
CA THR A 396 -17.69 -2.90 31.42
C THR A 396 -18.73 -1.77 31.46
N GLY A 397 -20.00 -2.08 31.74
CA GLY A 397 -21.10 -1.11 31.74
C GLY A 397 -21.41 -0.50 30.36
N ASN A 398 -20.83 -1.06 29.29
CA ASN A 398 -21.00 -0.57 27.93
C ASN A 398 -22.32 -1.07 27.32
N SER A 399 -22.85 -0.30 26.36
CA SER A 399 -24.06 -0.67 25.61
C SER A 399 -23.72 -0.97 24.16
N MET A 400 -24.34 -1.98 23.56
CA MET A 400 -24.18 -2.32 22.15
C MET A 400 -25.54 -2.34 21.46
N LYS A 401 -25.62 -1.83 20.24
CA LYS A 401 -26.79 -1.97 19.37
C LYS A 401 -26.33 -2.19 17.94
N TRP A 402 -27.20 -2.70 17.08
CA TRP A 402 -26.87 -2.81 15.66
C TRP A 402 -28.06 -2.57 14.76
N LYS A 403 -27.76 -2.10 13.56
CA LYS A 403 -28.72 -1.91 12.48
C LYS A 403 -28.58 -3.07 11.53
N ARG A 404 -29.69 -3.75 11.25
CA ARG A 404 -29.76 -4.79 10.22
C ARG A 404 -29.20 -4.25 8.90
N ALA A 405 -28.31 -5.03 8.29
CA ALA A 405 -27.91 -4.94 6.90
C ALA A 405 -28.40 -6.22 6.20
N GLY A 406 -27.65 -6.78 5.26
CA GLY A 406 -27.90 -8.13 4.75
C GLY A 406 -27.99 -8.21 3.23
N PRO A 407 -27.38 -9.23 2.58
CA PRO A 407 -27.38 -9.43 1.14
C PRO A 407 -28.73 -9.31 0.41
N LYS A 408 -29.85 -9.74 1.03
CA LYS A 408 -31.19 -9.64 0.40
C LYS A 408 -31.88 -8.28 0.57
N SER A 409 -31.33 -7.39 1.40
CA SER A 409 -31.84 -6.02 1.57
C SER A 409 -31.46 -5.12 0.39
N ALA A 410 -32.09 -3.94 0.28
CA ALA A 410 -31.71 -2.96 -0.72
C ALA A 410 -30.28 -2.40 -0.53
N VAL A 411 -29.70 -2.47 0.69
CA VAL A 411 -28.26 -2.19 0.91
C VAL A 411 -27.39 -3.26 0.25
N GLY A 412 -27.77 -4.53 0.39
CA GLY A 412 -27.07 -5.69 -0.17
C GLY A 412 -27.24 -5.88 -1.67
N ARG A 413 -28.24 -5.24 -2.29
CA ARG A 413 -28.39 -5.14 -3.75
C ARG A 413 -27.42 -4.15 -4.41
N VAL A 414 -26.75 -3.29 -3.64
CA VAL A 414 -25.67 -2.46 -4.17
C VAL A 414 -24.38 -3.27 -4.17
N ASP A 415 -23.65 -3.22 -5.28
CA ASP A 415 -22.35 -3.86 -5.41
C ASP A 415 -21.31 -3.26 -4.42
N PRO A 416 -20.47 -4.07 -3.74
CA PRO A 416 -19.45 -3.57 -2.82
C PRO A 416 -18.49 -2.53 -3.40
N GLY A 417 -18.13 -2.62 -4.68
CA GLY A 417 -17.22 -1.70 -5.37
C GLY A 417 -17.87 -0.43 -5.90
N ALA A 418 -19.20 -0.39 -6.06
CA ALA A 418 -19.91 0.72 -6.69
C ALA A 418 -19.93 2.04 -5.87
N THR A 419 -19.47 2.01 -4.62
CA THR A 419 -19.45 3.14 -3.68
C THR A 419 -18.30 2.97 -2.70
N ALA A 420 -17.85 4.04 -2.04
CA ALA A 420 -16.75 3.97 -1.08
C ALA A 420 -16.98 2.99 0.10
N PHE A 421 -18.22 2.74 0.53
CA PHE A 421 -18.53 1.81 1.61
C PHE A 421 -18.67 0.35 1.11
N PRO A 422 -17.74 -0.57 1.47
CA PRO A 422 -17.69 -1.93 0.92
C PRO A 422 -18.64 -2.92 1.59
N TRP A 423 -19.02 -2.72 2.87
CA TRP A 423 -19.67 -3.74 3.71
C TRP A 423 -21.17 -3.93 3.40
N ARG A 424 -21.55 -3.81 2.13
CA ARG A 424 -22.90 -4.00 1.59
C ARG A 424 -23.49 -5.37 1.91
N LYS A 425 -22.64 -6.39 2.06
CA LYS A 425 -23.01 -7.78 2.33
C LYS A 425 -22.97 -8.16 3.83
N ALA A 426 -22.63 -7.25 4.73
CA ALA A 426 -22.66 -7.49 6.17
C ALA A 426 -24.07 -7.88 6.64
N LEU A 427 -24.17 -8.69 7.70
CA LEU A 427 -25.44 -9.08 8.32
C LEU A 427 -26.07 -7.90 9.08
N TRP A 428 -25.21 -7.12 9.73
CA TRP A 428 -25.53 -5.88 10.42
C TRP A 428 -24.30 -4.99 10.52
N CYS A 429 -24.49 -3.72 10.89
CA CYS A 429 -23.42 -2.87 11.40
C CYS A 429 -23.77 -2.41 12.81
N SER A 430 -22.87 -2.66 13.76
CA SER A 430 -23.04 -2.35 15.18
C SER A 430 -22.52 -0.97 15.57
N GLN A 431 -22.91 -0.58 16.77
CA GLN A 431 -22.44 0.57 17.51
C GLN A 431 -22.33 0.16 18.98
N LEU A 432 -21.11 -0.15 19.43
CA LEU A 432 -20.74 -0.14 20.85
C LEU A 432 -20.65 1.33 21.30
N ALA A 433 -21.14 1.64 22.49
CA ALA A 433 -21.14 3.00 23.02
C ALA A 433 -20.89 3.03 24.52
N SER A 434 -19.87 3.81 24.90
CA SER A 434 -19.56 4.19 26.29
C SER A 434 -19.87 5.68 26.48
N ARG A 435 -20.49 6.05 27.61
CA ARG A 435 -21.02 7.40 27.87
C ARG A 435 -20.80 7.78 29.33
N TRP A 436 -20.31 8.99 29.59
CA TRP A 436 -19.74 9.37 30.88
C TRP A 436 -20.37 10.65 31.40
N LYS A 437 -20.75 10.70 32.69
CA LYS A 437 -21.45 11.84 33.26
C LYS A 437 -20.47 12.89 33.78
N SER A 438 -19.37 12.44 34.37
CA SER A 438 -18.28 13.25 34.90
C SER A 438 -16.98 13.07 34.10
N ALA A 439 -16.03 13.98 34.25
CA ALA A 439 -14.71 13.85 33.63
C ALA A 439 -13.88 12.70 34.26
N SER A 440 -14.08 12.41 35.55
CA SER A 440 -13.43 11.31 36.26
C SER A 440 -13.86 9.92 35.77
N ASP A 441 -15.09 9.77 35.28
CA ASP A 441 -15.59 8.51 34.69
C ASP A 441 -14.81 8.10 33.41
N VAL A 442 -14.20 9.07 32.71
CA VAL A 442 -13.69 8.90 31.33
C VAL A 442 -12.56 7.88 31.25
N ALA A 443 -11.60 7.93 32.18
CA ALA A 443 -10.45 7.01 32.16
C ALA A 443 -10.88 5.55 32.38
N ALA A 444 -11.73 5.31 33.39
CA ALA A 444 -12.29 3.98 33.66
C ALA A 444 -13.15 3.46 32.50
N GLY A 445 -13.94 4.34 31.89
CA GLY A 445 -14.78 4.03 30.73
C GLY A 445 -14.00 3.72 29.45
N LEU A 446 -12.89 4.41 29.20
CA LEU A 446 -11.97 4.10 28.10
C LEU A 446 -11.30 2.73 28.29
N ALA A 447 -10.84 2.42 29.50
CA ALA A 447 -10.30 1.09 29.82
C ALA A 447 -11.37 -0.02 29.71
N GLY A 448 -12.61 0.27 30.10
CA GLY A 448 -13.74 -0.64 29.90
C GLY A 448 -14.06 -0.88 28.42
N LEU A 449 -14.02 0.17 27.58
CA LEU A 449 -14.16 0.05 26.14
C LEU A 449 -13.05 -0.81 25.52
N GLN A 450 -11.80 -0.66 25.98
CA GLN A 450 -10.68 -1.48 25.50
C GLN A 450 -10.91 -2.97 25.79
N ARG A 451 -11.24 -3.34 27.04
CA ARG A 451 -11.54 -4.74 27.40
C ARG A 451 -12.68 -5.33 26.58
N ALA A 452 -13.71 -4.54 26.28
CA ALA A 452 -14.77 -4.97 25.35
C ALA A 452 -14.22 -5.21 23.93
N THR A 453 -13.35 -4.36 23.39
CA THR A 453 -12.75 -4.57 22.05
C THR A 453 -11.84 -5.79 21.97
N GLU A 454 -11.13 -6.13 23.05
CA GLU A 454 -10.27 -7.33 23.13
C GLU A 454 -11.10 -8.62 23.00
N VAL A 455 -12.33 -8.63 23.54
CA VAL A 455 -13.30 -9.73 23.35
C VAL A 455 -13.98 -9.68 21.97
N PHE A 456 -14.29 -8.50 21.45
CA PHE A 456 -15.12 -8.34 20.25
C PHE A 456 -14.35 -8.56 18.94
N ASN A 457 -13.09 -8.10 18.85
CA ASN A 457 -12.31 -8.14 17.61
C ASN A 457 -12.06 -9.58 17.09
N PRO A 458 -11.75 -10.59 17.94
CA PRO A 458 -11.65 -11.98 17.49
C PRO A 458 -12.98 -12.61 17.05
N ILE A 459 -14.12 -12.05 17.47
CA ILE A 459 -15.46 -12.60 17.19
C ILE A 459 -16.04 -12.01 15.90
N PHE A 460 -15.99 -10.69 15.73
CA PHE A 460 -16.61 -10.00 14.60
C PHE A 460 -15.63 -9.63 13.46
N GLY A 461 -14.33 -9.86 13.68
CA GLY A 461 -13.25 -9.45 12.76
C GLY A 461 -13.03 -7.93 12.73
N GLN A 462 -12.15 -7.45 11.84
CA GLN A 462 -11.85 -6.03 11.68
C GLN A 462 -12.57 -5.42 10.46
N THR A 463 -13.89 -5.31 10.55
CA THR A 463 -14.73 -4.56 9.59
C THR A 463 -15.50 -3.49 10.36
N ALA A 464 -15.58 -2.26 9.87
CA ALA A 464 -16.12 -1.11 10.61
C ALA A 464 -16.84 -0.10 9.71
N TYR A 465 -17.71 0.73 10.28
CA TYR A 465 -18.51 1.70 9.55
C TYR A 465 -17.99 3.13 9.75
N ILE A 466 -17.66 3.81 8.65
CA ILE A 466 -16.95 5.11 8.64
C ILE A 466 -17.61 6.25 9.46
N ASN A 467 -18.91 6.16 9.75
CA ASN A 467 -19.57 7.10 10.67
C ASN A 467 -19.09 6.98 12.13
N TYR A 468 -18.40 5.89 12.47
CA TYR A 468 -17.73 5.62 13.74
C TYR A 468 -16.22 5.37 13.50
N LEU A 469 -15.62 6.17 12.60
CA LEU A 469 -14.17 6.21 12.39
C LEU A 469 -13.45 6.48 13.71
N GLU A 470 -12.45 5.67 14.04
CA GLU A 470 -11.65 5.75 15.27
C GLU A 470 -10.17 5.55 14.92
N GLY A 471 -9.25 6.16 15.69
CA GLY A 471 -7.84 6.30 15.29
C GLY A 471 -6.93 5.09 15.52
N SER A 472 -7.33 4.11 16.33
CA SER A 472 -6.60 2.86 16.56
C SER A 472 -7.06 1.71 15.66
N ILE A 473 -8.22 1.85 15.02
CA ILE A 473 -8.74 0.89 14.05
C ILE A 473 -8.15 1.22 12.65
N PRO A 474 -7.52 0.25 11.95
CA PRO A 474 -6.97 0.46 10.61
C PRO A 474 -7.99 1.04 9.62
N ILE A 475 -7.54 1.92 8.72
CA ILE A 475 -8.43 2.60 7.77
C ILE A 475 -9.02 1.62 6.73
N GLU A 476 -8.32 0.52 6.52
CA GLU A 476 -8.70 -0.70 5.80
C GLU A 476 -9.96 -1.34 6.38
N ALA A 477 -10.19 -1.30 7.70
CA ALA A 477 -11.43 -1.82 8.30
C ALA A 477 -12.67 -1.01 7.88
N TYR A 478 -12.51 0.26 7.49
CA TYR A 478 -13.62 1.14 7.11
C TYR A 478 -13.94 1.13 5.62
N TYR A 479 -12.94 0.89 4.77
CA TYR A 479 -13.07 0.96 3.31
C TYR A 479 -12.74 -0.34 2.57
N GLY A 480 -12.11 -1.32 3.22
CA GLY A 480 -11.80 -2.63 2.66
C GLY A 480 -11.11 -2.55 1.29
N PRO A 481 -11.50 -3.39 0.31
CA PRO A 481 -10.97 -3.34 -1.05
C PRO A 481 -11.13 -1.97 -1.76
N ASN A 482 -12.09 -1.14 -1.35
CA ASN A 482 -12.29 0.17 -1.98
C ASN A 482 -11.20 1.19 -1.64
N LEU A 483 -10.42 0.94 -0.58
CA LEU A 483 -9.42 1.89 -0.10
C LEU A 483 -8.40 2.28 -1.18
N ALA A 484 -7.99 1.35 -2.05
CA ALA A 484 -6.99 1.60 -3.09
C ALA A 484 -7.50 2.65 -4.10
N TRP A 485 -8.70 2.46 -4.67
CA TRP A 485 -9.24 3.43 -5.64
C TRP A 485 -9.66 4.75 -4.96
N LEU A 486 -10.07 4.72 -3.69
CA LEU A 486 -10.34 5.93 -2.90
C LEU A 486 -9.04 6.74 -2.65
N LYS A 487 -7.91 6.07 -2.33
CA LYS A 487 -6.58 6.70 -2.29
C LYS A 487 -6.27 7.36 -3.65
N THR A 488 -6.51 6.69 -4.78
CA THR A 488 -6.30 7.23 -6.15
C THR A 488 -7.18 8.44 -6.47
N VAL A 489 -8.49 8.41 -6.15
CA VAL A 489 -9.39 9.56 -6.38
C VAL A 489 -8.98 10.76 -5.50
N LYS A 490 -8.55 10.52 -4.26
CA LYS A 490 -8.03 11.56 -3.36
C LYS A 490 -6.69 12.14 -3.86
N ARG A 491 -5.78 11.30 -4.40
CA ARG A 491 -4.57 11.75 -5.11
C ARG A 491 -4.97 12.65 -6.29
N ARG A 492 -5.79 12.17 -7.24
CA ARG A 492 -6.22 12.93 -8.45
C ARG A 492 -6.90 14.27 -8.13
N GLY A 493 -7.76 14.31 -7.10
CA GLY A 493 -8.42 15.53 -6.62
C GLY A 493 -7.45 16.59 -6.07
N SER A 494 -6.31 16.16 -5.55
CA SER A 494 -5.22 17.01 -5.03
C SER A 494 -4.17 17.35 -6.11
N CYS A 495 -3.85 16.41 -7.01
CA CYS A 495 -2.77 16.55 -8.00
C CYS A 495 -2.99 17.66 -9.02
N ARG A 496 -4.25 17.94 -9.40
CA ARG A 496 -4.63 19.14 -10.18
C ARG A 496 -4.31 20.49 -9.50
N ALA A 497 -3.73 20.46 -8.31
CA ALA A 497 -3.20 21.61 -7.57
C ALA A 497 -1.74 21.42 -7.06
N ALA A 498 -1.08 20.28 -7.32
CA ALA A 498 0.21 19.90 -6.71
C ALA A 498 1.36 19.61 -7.70
N VAL A 499 1.08 19.50 -9.02
CA VAL A 499 2.07 19.27 -10.10
C VAL A 499 3.20 20.32 -10.17
N LEU A 500 3.09 21.43 -9.41
CA LEU A 500 4.10 22.51 -9.35
C LEU A 500 4.92 22.57 -8.05
N ARG A 501 4.93 21.52 -7.22
CA ARG A 501 5.73 21.51 -5.97
C ARG A 501 6.57 20.27 -5.66
N VAL A 502 6.23 19.08 -6.16
CA VAL A 502 7.11 17.90 -5.94
C VAL A 502 8.45 18.08 -6.66
N ALA A 503 8.43 18.61 -7.89
CA ALA A 503 9.61 19.02 -8.64
C ALA A 503 10.43 20.16 -8.00
N LEU A 504 9.92 20.82 -6.95
CA LEU A 504 10.65 21.86 -6.20
C LEU A 504 11.21 21.36 -4.87
N ALA A 505 10.68 20.27 -4.31
CA ALA A 505 11.17 19.70 -3.05
C ALA A 505 12.57 19.07 -3.23
N TYR A 506 12.79 18.40 -4.36
CA TYR A 506 14.08 17.87 -4.79
C TYR A 506 15.01 18.91 -5.44
N ALA A 507 14.76 20.21 -5.20
CA ALA A 507 15.56 21.32 -5.73
C ALA A 507 15.94 22.36 -4.65
N LEU A 508 15.84 22.00 -3.37
CA LEU A 508 16.16 22.89 -2.23
C LEU A 508 17.09 22.26 -1.17
N LEU A 509 17.97 21.36 -1.61
CA LEU A 509 19.38 21.46 -1.21
C LEU A 509 20.14 22.00 -2.43
N PRO A 510 21.12 22.93 -2.27
CA PRO A 510 21.72 23.42 -1.03
C PRO A 510 21.38 24.91 -0.72
N LEU A 511 21.47 25.30 0.56
CA LEU A 511 21.92 26.65 1.00
C LEU A 511 22.13 26.71 2.52
N ALA A 512 23.24 26.14 3.01
CA ALA A 512 23.64 26.22 4.43
C ALA A 512 25.15 26.11 4.67
N THR A 513 25.99 26.40 3.66
CA THR A 513 27.44 26.11 3.65
C THR A 513 28.28 27.19 2.94
N THR A 514 27.99 28.47 3.19
CA THR A 514 29.01 29.54 3.07
C THR A 514 28.90 30.45 4.29
N GLY A 515 30.05 30.76 4.90
CA GLY A 515 30.12 31.59 6.09
C GLY A 515 31.38 32.47 6.09
N SER A 516 31.19 33.77 5.87
CA SER A 516 32.10 34.81 6.34
C SER A 516 31.36 36.15 6.41
N PRO A 517 31.72 37.04 7.34
CA PRO A 517 30.99 38.27 7.60
C PRO A 517 31.54 39.46 6.81
N LEU A 518 30.66 40.38 6.40
CA LEU A 518 30.95 41.79 6.21
C LEU A 518 29.64 42.59 6.32
N ALA A 519 29.73 43.88 6.66
CA ALA A 519 28.59 44.71 7.05
C ALA A 519 28.56 46.07 6.34
N ALA A 520 27.42 46.76 6.46
CA ALA A 520 27.15 48.15 6.07
C ALA A 520 26.92 48.46 4.57
N ALA A 521 26.44 49.69 4.33
CA ALA A 521 25.91 50.27 3.07
C ALA A 521 24.64 49.57 2.51
N ALA A 522 23.41 50.11 2.45
CA ALA A 522 22.78 51.45 2.44
C ALA A 522 22.29 51.92 1.05
N SER A 523 20.98 52.25 1.00
CA SER A 523 20.26 53.12 0.03
C SER A 523 20.51 53.01 -1.49
N ALA A 524 19.44 52.74 -2.28
CA ALA A 524 18.80 53.77 -3.14
C ALA A 524 17.57 53.27 -3.94
N SER A 525 16.56 54.14 -4.02
CA SER A 525 15.36 54.30 -4.88
C SER A 525 14.92 53.32 -6.01
N PRO A 526 13.61 53.33 -6.38
CA PRO A 526 13.02 52.47 -7.42
C PRO A 526 12.80 53.17 -8.78
N ARG A 527 12.59 52.38 -9.85
CA ARG A 527 11.76 52.73 -11.03
C ARG A 527 11.55 51.54 -11.98
N LEU A 528 10.28 51.17 -12.21
CA LEU A 528 9.63 51.21 -13.52
C LEU A 528 8.16 50.74 -13.43
N GLN A 529 7.27 51.47 -14.09
CA GLN A 529 5.87 51.12 -14.32
C GLN A 529 5.65 50.91 -15.83
N SER A 530 4.45 50.42 -16.16
CA SER A 530 3.83 50.31 -17.49
C SER A 530 4.50 49.41 -18.54
N LEU A 531 3.70 48.48 -19.08
CA LEU A 531 3.32 48.44 -20.51
C LEU A 531 2.29 47.32 -20.75
N LEU A 532 1.00 47.66 -20.72
CA LEU A 532 -0.10 46.86 -21.28
C LEU A 532 -1.21 47.81 -21.79
N PRO A 533 -1.60 47.77 -23.08
CA PRO A 533 -2.74 48.53 -23.58
C PRO A 533 -4.09 47.88 -23.19
N PRO A 534 -5.19 48.65 -23.15
CA PRO A 534 -6.45 48.21 -22.53
C PRO A 534 -7.38 47.41 -23.47
N ARG A 535 -8.26 46.59 -22.88
CA ARG A 535 -9.49 46.10 -23.53
C ARG A 535 -10.64 47.11 -23.34
N ALA A 536 -11.42 47.34 -24.39
CA ALA A 536 -12.70 48.06 -24.37
C ALA A 536 -13.82 47.20 -25.01
N PRO A 537 -15.13 47.46 -24.75
CA PRO A 537 -16.14 46.39 -24.76
C PRO A 537 -17.33 46.56 -25.72
N GLY A 538 -18.05 45.45 -25.99
CA GLY A 538 -19.34 45.39 -26.69
C GLY A 538 -20.27 44.29 -26.15
N ARG A 539 -21.58 44.42 -26.39
CA ARG A 539 -22.73 43.65 -25.83
C ARG A 539 -23.94 43.79 -26.80
N PRO A 540 -25.10 43.10 -26.60
CA PRO A 540 -25.40 41.83 -25.91
C PRO A 540 -26.35 40.90 -26.75
N ALA A 541 -26.91 39.86 -26.09
CA ALA A 541 -28.13 39.11 -26.47
C ALA A 541 -28.04 38.20 -27.74
N GLU A 542 -28.90 37.19 -27.94
CA GLU A 542 -30.03 36.68 -27.14
C GLU A 542 -30.15 35.13 -27.22
N CYS A 543 -31.13 34.52 -26.52
CA CYS A 543 -31.54 33.11 -26.74
C CYS A 543 -32.36 33.00 -28.05
N VAL A 544 -32.51 31.85 -28.73
CA VAL A 544 -33.39 30.73 -28.35
C VAL A 544 -33.16 29.53 -29.31
N MET A 545 -33.29 28.29 -28.80
CA MET A 545 -33.38 27.01 -29.57
C MET A 545 -34.85 26.74 -29.98
N PRO A 546 -35.22 25.95 -31.03
CA PRO A 546 -34.52 24.72 -31.50
C PRO A 546 -34.64 24.38 -33.02
N PHE A 547 -34.11 23.22 -33.47
CA PHE A 547 -34.89 22.09 -34.03
C PHE A 547 -33.99 20.86 -34.37
N SER A 548 -34.54 19.83 -35.06
CA SER A 548 -33.99 18.47 -35.14
C SER A 548 -34.15 17.77 -36.50
N ALA A 549 -33.11 17.03 -36.88
CA ALA A 549 -33.12 15.70 -37.53
C ALA A 549 -33.69 15.45 -38.96
N SER A 550 -32.85 14.74 -39.72
CA SER A 550 -33.16 13.66 -40.70
C SER A 550 -33.70 13.97 -42.10
N LEU A 551 -33.05 13.38 -43.13
CA LEU A 551 -33.64 12.42 -44.08
C LEU A 551 -32.56 11.70 -44.92
N LEU A 552 -32.98 10.76 -45.80
CA LEU A 552 -32.59 9.33 -45.70
C LEU A 552 -32.73 8.58 -47.06
N GLY A 553 -31.89 7.58 -47.34
CA GLY A 553 -32.15 6.49 -48.32
C GLY A 553 -31.44 5.20 -47.88
N ARG A 554 -32.10 4.07 -47.55
CA ARG A 554 -32.94 3.12 -48.34
C ARG A 554 -32.09 2.05 -49.06
N ALA A 555 -32.41 0.74 -49.05
CA ALA A 555 -33.43 -0.02 -48.29
C ALA A 555 -33.23 -1.56 -48.39
N LEU A 556 -34.11 -2.32 -47.68
CA LEU A 556 -34.45 -3.77 -47.79
C LEU A 556 -33.58 -4.77 -46.98
N SER A 557 -34.13 -5.82 -46.33
CA SER A 557 -35.54 -6.11 -45.94
C SER A 557 -35.67 -7.20 -44.86
N ALA A 558 -36.62 -7.04 -43.92
CA ALA A 558 -37.59 -8.00 -43.32
C ALA A 558 -37.23 -9.50 -43.03
N SER A 559 -37.77 -10.20 -42.01
CA SER A 559 -38.79 -9.88 -40.98
C SER A 559 -38.85 -10.90 -39.80
N ALA A 560 -39.39 -10.46 -38.66
CA ALA A 560 -40.21 -11.15 -37.62
C ALA A 560 -39.93 -12.60 -37.10
N GLY A 561 -40.23 -12.87 -35.82
CA GLY A 561 -40.32 -14.27 -35.30
C GLY A 561 -40.30 -14.48 -33.77
N THR A 562 -41.41 -14.22 -33.08
CA THR A 562 -41.59 -14.34 -31.61
C THR A 562 -41.46 -15.74 -30.97
N ALA A 563 -40.80 -15.78 -29.80
CA ALA A 563 -41.26 -16.38 -28.51
C ALA A 563 -40.88 -17.81 -28.00
N ARG A 564 -40.71 -17.85 -26.66
CA ARG A 564 -40.97 -18.93 -25.65
C ARG A 564 -40.02 -20.15 -25.46
N ARG A 565 -39.34 -20.11 -24.29
CA ARG A 565 -39.28 -21.13 -23.21
C ARG A 565 -38.90 -22.62 -23.51
N ALA A 566 -37.69 -22.94 -23.02
CA ALA A 566 -37.42 -23.92 -21.94
C ALA A 566 -37.35 -25.44 -22.22
N THR A 567 -36.63 -26.12 -21.29
CA THR A 567 -36.42 -27.58 -21.11
C THR A 567 -35.69 -28.36 -22.22
N ALA A 568 -35.08 -29.54 -21.97
CA ALA A 568 -34.31 -30.02 -20.81
C ALA A 568 -33.61 -31.36 -21.13
N ALA A 569 -32.38 -31.54 -20.62
CA ALA A 569 -31.78 -32.79 -20.12
C ALA A 569 -31.90 -34.15 -20.88
N ALA A 570 -30.75 -34.56 -21.46
CA ALA A 570 -29.94 -35.75 -21.03
C ALA A 570 -30.08 -37.15 -21.69
N ARG A 571 -28.93 -37.89 -21.62
CA ARG A 571 -28.69 -39.35 -21.81
C ARG A 571 -28.63 -39.87 -23.27
N ARG A 572 -27.82 -40.91 -23.63
CA ARG A 572 -26.75 -41.66 -22.91
C ARG A 572 -25.80 -42.45 -23.87
N VAL A 573 -24.50 -42.46 -23.53
CA VAL A 573 -23.53 -43.60 -23.45
C VAL A 573 -23.47 -44.70 -24.52
N ASN A 574 -22.26 -44.90 -25.07
CA ASN A 574 -21.57 -46.19 -25.26
C ASN A 574 -20.05 -45.92 -25.53
N ARG A 575 -19.19 -46.92 -25.80
CA ARG A 575 -18.53 -47.83 -24.83
C ARG A 575 -17.26 -48.45 -25.43
N GLY A 576 -16.27 -48.81 -24.58
CA GLY A 576 -15.04 -49.55 -24.92
C GLY A 576 -13.79 -48.65 -25.05
N THR A 577 -12.61 -48.87 -24.46
CA THR A 577 -11.72 -50.07 -24.25
C THR A 577 -10.99 -50.54 -25.51
N SER A 578 -9.67 -50.79 -25.56
CA SER A 578 -8.54 -50.56 -24.60
C SER A 578 -7.19 -50.95 -25.27
N THR A 579 -6.07 -50.89 -24.52
CA THR A 579 -4.72 -51.48 -24.79
C THR A 579 -3.78 -50.80 -25.80
N ALA A 580 -2.48 -50.92 -25.52
CA ALA A 580 -1.34 -50.60 -26.39
C ALA A 580 -0.58 -51.89 -26.77
N PRO A 581 0.38 -51.86 -27.71
CA PRO A 581 1.77 -52.19 -27.34
C PRO A 581 2.87 -51.36 -28.07
N TRP A 582 4.13 -51.76 -27.89
CA TRP A 582 5.37 -51.05 -28.30
C TRP A 582 6.14 -51.68 -29.51
N VAL A 583 7.12 -50.92 -30.03
CA VAL A 583 8.49 -51.36 -30.46
C VAL A 583 8.79 -51.79 -31.94
N THR A 584 9.56 -50.91 -32.64
CA THR A 584 10.65 -51.19 -33.65
C THR A 584 10.29 -51.74 -35.06
N PRO A 585 11.18 -51.72 -36.09
CA PRO A 585 12.66 -51.50 -36.11
C PRO A 585 13.26 -50.54 -37.17
N ALA A 586 14.60 -50.50 -37.25
CA ALA A 586 15.45 -49.65 -38.11
C ALA A 586 16.59 -50.44 -38.79
N LEU A 587 17.28 -49.88 -39.81
CA LEU A 587 18.50 -50.34 -40.54
C LEU A 587 18.97 -49.16 -41.48
N ARG A 588 20.24 -48.90 -41.86
CA ARG A 588 21.61 -49.25 -41.38
C ARG A 588 22.73 -48.43 -42.11
N ASP A 589 23.99 -48.53 -41.63
CA ASP A 589 25.32 -48.29 -42.29
C ASP A 589 25.72 -46.86 -42.80
N GLY A 590 27.01 -46.44 -42.91
CA GLY A 590 28.30 -46.98 -42.37
C GLY A 590 29.63 -46.43 -43.02
N THR A 591 30.74 -46.34 -42.25
CA THR A 591 32.20 -46.23 -42.64
C THR A 591 32.88 -44.84 -42.90
N CYS A 592 34.20 -44.79 -43.27
CA CYS A 592 35.15 -43.71 -42.84
C CYS A 592 36.43 -43.37 -43.71
N ARG A 593 36.97 -42.13 -43.50
CA ARG A 593 38.41 -41.65 -43.45
C ARG A 593 39.24 -41.14 -44.70
N ALA A 594 40.17 -40.21 -44.38
CA ALA A 594 41.44 -39.73 -45.06
C ALA A 594 41.39 -38.58 -46.13
N ALA A 595 42.38 -37.66 -46.32
CA ALA A 595 43.53 -37.13 -45.53
C ALA A 595 44.29 -35.89 -46.18
N ALA A 596 45.11 -35.13 -45.38
CA ALA A 596 46.21 -34.15 -45.72
C ALA A 596 45.90 -32.77 -46.39
N GLY A 597 46.71 -31.66 -46.31
CA GLY A 597 47.88 -31.27 -45.46
C GLY A 597 48.71 -30.00 -45.92
N MET A 598 49.42 -29.29 -44.99
CA MET A 598 50.53 -28.26 -45.13
C MET A 598 50.23 -26.79 -45.61
N SER A 599 50.98 -25.68 -45.31
CA SER A 599 51.95 -25.27 -44.24
C SER A 599 52.49 -23.78 -44.32
N SER A 600 53.02 -23.18 -43.21
CA SER A 600 53.99 -22.02 -43.08
C SER A 600 53.55 -20.53 -43.28
N SER A 601 54.20 -19.42 -42.78
CA SER A 601 55.04 -19.12 -41.57
C SER A 601 55.48 -17.61 -41.41
N ALA A 602 55.69 -17.11 -40.17
CA ALA A 602 56.46 -15.89 -39.72
C ALA A 602 55.97 -14.45 -40.11
N GLY A 603 56.31 -13.32 -39.44
CA GLY A 603 57.00 -13.06 -38.14
C GLY A 603 57.39 -11.55 -37.88
N SER A 604 57.93 -11.22 -36.69
CA SER A 604 58.58 -9.95 -36.23
C SER A 604 57.78 -8.80 -35.53
N ALA A 605 58.53 -7.95 -34.80
CA ALA A 605 58.18 -6.78 -33.94
C ALA A 605 59.42 -5.83 -33.91
N PRO A 606 59.64 -4.80 -33.02
CA PRO A 606 58.85 -4.15 -31.96
C PRO A 606 58.95 -2.58 -31.99
N VAL A 607 58.69 -1.88 -30.86
CA VAL A 607 59.48 -0.76 -30.24
C VAL A 607 58.66 -0.05 -29.13
N ALA A 608 59.30 0.52 -28.09
CA ALA A 608 58.65 1.18 -26.94
C ALA A 608 59.36 2.46 -26.45
N ALA A 609 58.58 3.43 -25.94
CA ALA A 609 58.97 4.65 -25.20
C ALA A 609 57.68 5.36 -24.70
N ALA A 610 57.63 6.18 -23.63
CA ALA A 610 58.49 6.40 -22.46
C ALA A 610 57.66 7.07 -21.32
N ALA A 611 58.29 7.52 -20.23
CA ALA A 611 57.67 7.99 -18.98
C ALA A 611 57.65 9.53 -18.74
N ALA A 612 56.64 9.99 -17.99
CA ALA A 612 56.63 11.11 -17.01
C ALA A 612 55.31 10.98 -16.20
N GLU A 613 55.24 10.86 -14.86
CA GLU A 613 55.62 11.79 -13.77
C GLU A 613 54.84 13.13 -13.77
N ALA A 614 54.13 13.56 -12.69
CA ALA A 614 53.84 12.91 -11.40
C ALA A 614 52.62 13.50 -10.64
N ALA A 615 52.12 12.72 -9.66
CA ALA A 615 51.48 13.00 -8.33
C ALA A 615 51.06 14.44 -7.90
N PRO A 616 50.09 14.66 -6.96
CA PRO A 616 49.67 13.81 -5.80
C PRO A 616 48.18 13.37 -5.76
N ILE A 617 47.80 12.19 -5.22
CA ILE A 617 47.63 11.78 -3.79
C ILE A 617 46.50 12.59 -3.11
N LEU A 618 45.41 12.01 -2.58
CA LEU A 618 45.32 10.95 -1.56
C LEU A 618 44.58 9.65 -1.97
N ASP A 619 44.70 8.63 -1.10
CA ASP A 619 44.52 7.20 -1.39
C ASP A 619 43.32 6.57 -0.62
N GLY A 620 42.91 5.37 -1.02
CA GLY A 620 41.79 4.61 -0.44
C GLY A 620 41.09 3.65 -1.42
N GLY A 621 41.85 2.98 -2.30
CA GLY A 621 41.28 2.26 -3.46
C GLY A 621 40.85 0.81 -3.22
N ALA A 622 39.70 0.45 -3.79
CA ALA A 622 39.38 -0.90 -4.24
C ALA A 622 38.62 -0.78 -5.58
N ALA A 623 39.23 -1.24 -6.69
CA ALA A 623 38.70 -1.06 -8.05
C ALA A 623 38.84 -2.35 -8.87
N ALA A 624 37.93 -2.55 -9.83
CA ALA A 624 37.74 -3.82 -10.53
C ALA A 624 38.90 -4.20 -11.48
N PRO A 625 39.17 -5.51 -11.69
CA PRO A 625 40.10 -5.97 -12.70
C PRO A 625 39.51 -5.80 -14.11
N SER A 626 40.30 -5.28 -15.05
CA SER A 626 39.94 -5.25 -16.48
C SER A 626 40.33 -6.56 -17.17
N SER A 627 39.51 -6.99 -18.13
CA SER A 627 39.69 -8.25 -18.85
C SER A 627 40.63 -8.10 -20.05
N ASN A 628 41.70 -8.91 -20.10
CA ASN A 628 42.35 -9.29 -21.36
C ASN A 628 43.30 -10.49 -21.19
N GLY A 629 43.39 -11.34 -22.23
CA GLY A 629 44.47 -12.32 -22.42
C GLY A 629 44.65 -13.38 -21.32
N GLY A 630 43.99 -14.54 -21.46
CA GLY A 630 44.17 -15.65 -20.52
C GLY A 630 45.58 -16.26 -20.53
N SER A 631 46.10 -16.59 -19.34
CA SER A 631 47.23 -17.53 -19.16
C SER A 631 46.85 -18.56 -18.10
N ALA A 632 47.30 -19.80 -18.25
CA ALA A 632 46.81 -20.92 -17.44
C ALA A 632 47.54 -21.03 -16.09
N ALA A 633 47.01 -20.35 -15.06
CA ALA A 633 47.38 -20.55 -13.65
C ALA A 633 46.16 -20.25 -12.75
N SER A 634 45.72 -21.14 -11.85
CA SER A 634 46.10 -22.55 -11.66
C SER A 634 44.90 -23.38 -11.18
N ALA A 635 44.89 -24.68 -11.42
CA ALA A 635 43.84 -25.59 -10.93
C ALA A 635 44.06 -26.04 -9.46
N GLN A 636 44.81 -25.28 -8.67
CA GLN A 636 45.19 -25.65 -7.31
C GLN A 636 44.24 -25.00 -6.28
N GLY A 637 43.15 -25.69 -5.94
CA GLY A 637 42.23 -25.24 -4.89
C GLY A 637 40.87 -25.93 -4.88
N LEU A 638 40.35 -26.24 -6.08
CA LEU A 638 39.04 -26.87 -6.26
C LEU A 638 38.97 -28.28 -5.65
N ARG A 639 37.76 -28.68 -5.22
CA ARG A 639 37.44 -29.95 -4.55
C ARG A 639 36.22 -30.62 -5.18
N SER A 640 36.07 -31.92 -4.95
CA SER A 640 34.81 -32.63 -5.19
C SER A 640 33.78 -32.31 -4.09
N LEU A 641 32.55 -32.77 -4.26
CA LEU A 641 31.48 -32.65 -3.26
C LEU A 641 31.83 -33.28 -1.90
N GLU A 642 32.66 -34.33 -1.88
CA GLU A 642 33.07 -35.05 -0.67
C GLU A 642 34.20 -34.34 0.09
N ASP A 643 35.14 -33.74 -0.64
CA ASP A 643 36.35 -33.08 -0.13
C ASP A 643 36.17 -31.57 0.14
N LEU A 644 34.97 -31.02 -0.10
CA LEU A 644 34.65 -29.62 0.15
C LEU A 644 34.67 -29.33 1.67
N PRO A 645 35.56 -28.45 2.18
CA PRO A 645 35.70 -28.23 3.61
C PRO A 645 34.60 -27.32 4.18
N PHE A 646 34.11 -27.66 5.39
CA PHE A 646 33.07 -26.90 6.09
C PHE A 646 33.55 -26.41 7.47
N ASP A 647 33.31 -25.14 7.78
CA ASP A 647 33.56 -24.54 9.10
C ASP A 647 32.34 -23.72 9.56
N ASN A 648 31.45 -24.40 10.28
CA ASN A 648 30.09 -23.95 10.61
C ASN A 648 30.05 -23.01 11.83
N THR A 649 30.85 -21.94 11.80
CA THR A 649 30.98 -20.94 12.90
C THR A 649 29.63 -20.42 13.41
N PHE A 650 28.63 -20.26 12.54
CA PHE A 650 27.29 -19.81 12.91
C PHE A 650 26.60 -20.78 13.88
N THR A 651 26.69 -22.09 13.63
CA THR A 651 26.08 -23.09 14.51
C THR A 651 26.97 -23.46 15.71
N ALA A 652 28.29 -23.30 15.59
CA ALA A 652 29.25 -23.57 16.65
C ALA A 652 29.29 -22.48 17.74
N GLU A 653 29.13 -21.21 17.37
CA GLU A 653 29.28 -20.07 18.30
C GLU A 653 27.96 -19.49 18.83
N LEU A 654 26.83 -19.70 18.13
CA LEU A 654 25.54 -19.13 18.50
C LEU A 654 24.62 -20.18 19.17
N PRO A 655 23.80 -19.80 20.17
CA PRO A 655 22.78 -20.66 20.75
C PRO A 655 21.86 -21.32 19.71
N GLY A 656 21.87 -22.66 19.67
CA GLY A 656 20.99 -23.50 18.85
C GLY A 656 19.83 -24.10 19.62
N ASP A 657 18.74 -24.39 18.92
CA ASP A 657 17.55 -25.03 19.46
C ASP A 657 17.80 -26.49 19.87
N ILE A 658 17.27 -26.87 21.04
CA ILE A 658 17.35 -28.22 21.60
C ILE A 658 16.42 -29.18 20.83
N SER A 659 15.38 -28.67 20.16
CA SER A 659 14.43 -29.47 19.40
C SER A 659 14.81 -29.59 17.92
N GLU A 660 15.13 -30.82 17.50
CA GLU A 660 15.41 -31.18 16.10
C GLU A 660 14.12 -31.46 15.29
N SER A 661 12.95 -31.11 15.84
CA SER A 661 11.66 -31.33 15.16
C SER A 661 11.35 -30.22 14.16
N ASN A 662 11.29 -30.58 12.87
CA ASN A 662 10.81 -29.75 11.75
C ASN A 662 9.35 -29.24 11.89
N LEU A 663 8.60 -29.63 12.94
CA LEU A 663 7.21 -29.21 13.10
C LEU A 663 7.11 -27.70 13.41
N PRO A 664 6.24 -26.93 12.72
CA PRO A 664 6.11 -25.48 12.92
C PRO A 664 5.77 -25.08 14.36
N ARG A 665 6.58 -24.18 14.95
CA ARG A 665 6.51 -23.81 16.37
C ARG A 665 7.23 -22.48 16.66
N GLN A 666 7.03 -21.95 17.86
CA GLN A 666 7.94 -20.91 18.38
C GLN A 666 9.27 -21.54 18.79
N VAL A 667 10.35 -20.83 18.53
CA VAL A 667 11.74 -21.15 18.87
C VAL A 667 12.25 -20.02 19.74
N HIS A 668 12.71 -20.33 20.95
CA HIS A 668 13.12 -19.38 21.98
C HIS A 668 14.59 -19.53 22.32
N SER A 669 15.23 -18.44 22.73
CA SER A 669 16.63 -18.40 23.20
C SER A 669 17.66 -19.01 22.24
N SER A 670 17.32 -19.11 20.95
CA SER A 670 18.08 -19.80 19.89
C SER A 670 18.04 -19.02 18.57
N PHE A 671 19.15 -19.03 17.82
CA PHE A 671 19.29 -18.37 16.51
C PHE A 671 19.00 -19.29 15.32
N TYR A 672 18.97 -20.60 15.53
CA TYR A 672 18.64 -21.59 14.51
C TYR A 672 18.01 -22.82 15.16
N SER A 673 17.39 -23.66 14.33
CA SER A 673 17.04 -25.03 14.69
C SER A 673 17.73 -26.00 13.74
N TRP A 674 18.11 -27.18 14.22
CA TRP A 674 18.51 -28.30 13.37
C TRP A 674 17.30 -28.76 12.55
N VAL A 675 17.51 -29.01 11.26
CA VAL A 675 16.44 -29.34 10.29
C VAL A 675 16.96 -30.36 9.29
N THR A 676 16.32 -31.52 9.21
CA THR A 676 16.59 -32.46 8.11
C THR A 676 15.80 -32.02 6.87
N PRO A 677 16.39 -31.93 5.67
CA PRO A 677 15.65 -31.76 4.43
C PRO A 677 14.54 -32.80 4.25
N SER A 678 13.52 -32.46 3.46
CA SER A 678 12.46 -33.39 3.07
C SER A 678 12.74 -33.90 1.65
N PRO A 679 13.14 -35.17 1.45
CA PRO A 679 13.37 -35.72 0.12
C PRO A 679 12.15 -35.57 -0.79
N THR A 680 12.38 -35.50 -2.10
CA THR A 680 11.33 -35.48 -3.12
C THR A 680 10.80 -36.90 -3.38
N GLY A 681 9.58 -37.01 -3.90
CA GLY A 681 8.98 -38.30 -4.27
C GLY A 681 9.45 -38.87 -5.60
N THR A 682 10.26 -38.11 -6.35
CA THR A 682 10.75 -38.40 -7.70
C THR A 682 12.22 -37.98 -7.85
N GLU A 683 12.90 -38.50 -8.88
CA GLU A 683 14.33 -38.22 -9.11
C GLU A 683 14.56 -36.75 -9.53
N PRO A 684 15.44 -36.00 -8.84
CA PRO A 684 15.72 -34.61 -9.17
C PRO A 684 16.67 -34.47 -10.37
N THR A 685 16.70 -33.30 -11.01
CA THR A 685 17.57 -33.04 -12.18
C THR A 685 18.13 -31.62 -12.15
N THR A 686 19.44 -31.47 -12.34
CA THR A 686 20.10 -30.16 -12.46
C THR A 686 19.64 -29.44 -13.73
N ILE A 687 19.03 -28.27 -13.60
CA ILE A 687 18.64 -27.40 -14.72
C ILE A 687 19.81 -26.46 -15.09
N ALA A 688 20.45 -25.89 -14.07
CA ALA A 688 21.58 -24.98 -14.23
C ALA A 688 22.46 -25.00 -12.97
N ALA A 689 23.75 -24.71 -13.16
CA ALA A 689 24.69 -24.43 -12.09
C ALA A 689 25.62 -23.28 -12.50
N SER A 690 25.92 -22.37 -11.58
CA SER A 690 26.82 -21.25 -11.83
C SER A 690 28.26 -21.67 -11.56
N ALA A 691 29.03 -21.88 -12.63
CA ALA A 691 30.44 -22.29 -12.55
C ALA A 691 31.29 -21.29 -11.75
N ASP A 692 30.93 -20.00 -11.77
CA ASP A 692 31.64 -18.97 -11.03
C ASP A 692 31.32 -19.02 -9.53
N VAL A 693 30.08 -19.37 -9.15
CA VAL A 693 29.70 -19.60 -7.75
C VAL A 693 30.24 -20.93 -7.22
N ALA A 694 30.38 -21.96 -8.07
CA ALA A 694 31.08 -23.19 -7.70
C ALA A 694 32.55 -22.89 -7.31
N ARG A 695 33.29 -22.17 -8.16
CA ARG A 695 34.66 -21.74 -7.84
C ARG A 695 34.73 -20.82 -6.62
N LEU A 696 33.77 -19.90 -6.46
CA LEU A 696 33.69 -18.98 -5.31
C LEU A 696 33.67 -19.72 -3.95
N VAL A 697 33.05 -20.89 -3.89
CA VAL A 697 32.97 -21.72 -2.68
C VAL A 697 34.01 -22.85 -2.63
N GLY A 698 34.90 -22.96 -3.63
CA GLY A 698 35.94 -23.99 -3.71
C GLY A 698 35.54 -25.32 -4.37
N LEU A 699 34.34 -25.40 -4.96
CA LEU A 699 33.84 -26.60 -5.65
C LEU A 699 34.26 -26.61 -7.13
N ASP A 700 34.66 -27.77 -7.66
CA ASP A 700 34.90 -27.93 -9.10
C ASP A 700 33.58 -27.82 -9.90
N PRO A 701 33.46 -26.91 -10.89
CA PRO A 701 32.26 -26.79 -11.73
C PRO A 701 31.84 -28.08 -12.46
N GLU A 702 32.76 -29.01 -12.72
CA GLU A 702 32.44 -30.29 -13.37
C GLU A 702 31.56 -31.19 -12.47
N GLU A 703 31.59 -31.02 -11.15
CA GLU A 703 30.74 -31.75 -10.19
C GLU A 703 29.25 -31.55 -10.46
N ALA A 704 28.85 -30.42 -11.06
CA ALA A 704 27.46 -30.14 -11.43
C ALA A 704 26.87 -31.14 -12.45
N LYS A 705 27.72 -31.94 -13.11
CA LYS A 705 27.33 -32.99 -14.07
C LYS A 705 27.10 -34.35 -13.40
N ARG A 706 27.47 -34.52 -12.13
CA ARG A 706 27.30 -35.77 -11.37
C ARG A 706 25.83 -35.99 -10.97
N PRO A 707 25.30 -37.23 -11.01
CA PRO A 707 23.95 -37.52 -10.48
C PRO A 707 23.80 -37.16 -9.00
N GLU A 708 24.85 -37.33 -8.20
CA GLU A 708 24.84 -36.99 -6.78
C GLU A 708 24.59 -35.50 -6.52
N PHE A 709 25.01 -34.61 -7.43
CA PHE A 709 24.79 -33.17 -7.31
C PHE A 709 23.30 -32.82 -7.27
N ALA A 710 22.50 -33.41 -8.17
CA ALA A 710 21.06 -33.18 -8.19
C ALA A 710 20.38 -33.69 -6.91
N LEU A 711 20.82 -34.84 -6.40
CA LEU A 711 20.31 -35.42 -5.14
C LEU A 711 20.67 -34.58 -3.91
N ILE A 712 21.89 -34.04 -3.85
CA ILE A 712 22.33 -33.19 -2.74
C ILE A 712 21.63 -31.83 -2.78
N PHE A 713 21.63 -31.14 -3.92
CA PHE A 713 21.08 -29.79 -4.03
C PHE A 713 19.55 -29.73 -4.15
N SER A 714 18.85 -30.87 -4.26
CA SER A 714 17.41 -30.97 -3.97
C SER A 714 17.09 -31.20 -2.48
N GLY A 715 18.07 -31.65 -1.69
CA GLY A 715 17.86 -32.14 -0.32
C GLY A 715 17.39 -33.61 -0.23
N ASN A 716 17.63 -34.43 -1.26
CA ASN A 716 17.35 -35.87 -1.22
C ASN A 716 18.50 -36.67 -0.57
N ALA A 717 19.73 -36.18 -0.70
CA ALA A 717 20.93 -36.73 -0.07
C ALA A 717 21.62 -35.67 0.80
N PRO A 718 22.27 -36.06 1.91
CA PRO A 718 23.11 -35.14 2.68
C PRO A 718 24.42 -34.86 1.92
N LEU A 719 24.87 -33.61 1.93
CA LEU A 719 26.26 -33.29 1.56
C LEU A 719 27.18 -33.82 2.69
N PRO A 720 28.27 -34.56 2.39
CA PRO A 720 29.18 -35.06 3.41
C PRO A 720 29.72 -33.96 4.32
N GLN A 721 30.07 -34.31 5.56
CA GLN A 721 30.63 -33.40 6.56
C GLN A 721 29.68 -32.25 7.03
N THR A 722 28.46 -32.14 6.49
CA THR A 722 27.50 -31.09 6.87
C THR A 722 26.48 -31.52 7.94
N ARG A 723 25.85 -30.54 8.61
CA ARG A 723 24.66 -30.76 9.46
C ARG A 723 23.67 -29.61 9.26
N SER A 724 22.55 -29.92 8.61
CA SER A 724 21.63 -28.90 8.11
C SER A 724 20.82 -28.18 9.21
N TYR A 725 20.58 -26.87 9.00
CA TYR A 725 19.87 -25.99 9.94
C TYR A 725 19.02 -24.93 9.21
N SER A 726 18.11 -24.28 9.94
CA SER A 726 17.32 -23.14 9.45
C SER A 726 17.39 -21.99 10.46
N GLN A 727 17.59 -20.74 10.01
CA GLN A 727 17.75 -19.59 10.91
C GLN A 727 16.40 -19.12 11.49
N CYS A 728 16.44 -18.66 12.75
CA CYS A 728 15.33 -18.07 13.49
C CYS A 728 15.44 -16.54 13.49
N TYR A 729 14.42 -15.85 12.99
CA TYR A 729 14.36 -14.38 12.98
C TYR A 729 12.91 -13.88 13.06
N GLY A 730 12.72 -12.59 13.26
CA GLY A 730 11.42 -11.92 13.19
C GLY A 730 11.41 -10.88 12.06
N GLY A 731 10.40 -10.01 12.02
CA GLY A 731 10.38 -8.95 11.00
C GLY A 731 9.20 -8.00 11.05
N HIS A 732 9.38 -6.81 10.47
CA HIS A 732 8.32 -5.84 10.19
C HIS A 732 7.87 -6.00 8.74
N GLN A 733 6.75 -6.70 8.54
CA GLN A 733 6.18 -6.95 7.23
C GLN A 733 5.19 -5.82 6.86
N PHE A 734 5.41 -5.16 5.72
CA PHE A 734 4.67 -3.96 5.30
C PHE A 734 4.63 -2.81 6.34
N GLY A 735 5.58 -2.79 7.29
CA GLY A 735 5.66 -1.82 8.38
C GLY A 735 5.07 -2.28 9.71
N HIS A 736 4.41 -3.44 9.77
CA HIS A 736 3.82 -4.01 10.99
C HIS A 736 4.66 -5.19 11.52
N TRP A 737 4.86 -5.27 12.83
CA TRP A 737 5.58 -6.40 13.44
C TRP A 737 4.82 -7.72 13.24
N ALA A 738 5.47 -8.71 12.64
CA ALA A 738 4.88 -9.99 12.28
C ALA A 738 5.15 -11.12 13.31
N GLY A 739 5.86 -10.83 14.40
CA GLY A 739 6.30 -11.83 15.37
C GLY A 739 7.51 -12.64 14.87
N GLN A 740 7.60 -13.90 15.28
CA GLN A 740 8.61 -14.83 14.76
C GLN A 740 8.28 -15.24 13.32
N LEU A 741 9.30 -15.16 12.48
CA LEU A 741 9.35 -15.66 11.11
C LEU A 741 10.34 -16.84 11.09
N GLY A 742 11.56 -16.63 10.58
CA GLY A 742 12.56 -17.67 10.34
C GLY A 742 12.52 -18.24 8.93
N ASP A 743 13.51 -19.05 8.56
CA ASP A 743 13.68 -19.66 7.24
C ASP A 743 12.58 -20.73 6.97
N GLY A 744 11.38 -20.29 6.62
CA GLY A 744 10.17 -21.14 6.54
C GLY A 744 10.11 -22.15 5.39
N ARG A 745 11.10 -22.14 4.49
CA ARG A 745 11.26 -23.09 3.36
C ARG A 745 12.71 -23.17 2.90
N ALA A 746 13.65 -22.78 3.77
CA ALA A 746 15.05 -22.68 3.43
C ALA A 746 15.90 -23.36 4.50
N ILE A 747 16.91 -24.10 4.06
CA ILE A 747 17.72 -24.98 4.89
C ILE A 747 19.17 -24.76 4.49
N CYS A 748 19.97 -24.22 5.40
CA CYS A 748 21.41 -24.15 5.23
C CYS A 748 22.01 -25.56 5.41
N LEU A 749 22.88 -25.97 4.50
CA LEU A 749 23.68 -27.18 4.63
C LEU A 749 24.83 -26.94 5.61
N GLY A 750 25.54 -25.82 5.40
CA GLY A 750 26.68 -25.40 6.19
C GLY A 750 27.42 -24.22 5.54
N GLN A 751 28.51 -23.81 6.18
CA GLN A 751 29.45 -22.79 5.69
C GLN A 751 30.65 -23.47 5.01
N ALA A 752 30.65 -23.50 3.67
CA ALA A 752 31.78 -24.00 2.89
C ALA A 752 32.96 -23.00 2.98
N VAL A 753 34.19 -23.51 2.91
CA VAL A 753 35.42 -22.70 2.98
C VAL A 753 36.17 -22.76 1.65
N ASN A 754 36.44 -21.60 1.03
CA ASN A 754 37.22 -21.52 -0.21
C ASN A 754 38.74 -21.54 0.05
N ALA A 755 39.55 -21.54 -1.02
CA ALA A 755 41.01 -21.64 -0.90
C ALA A 755 41.63 -20.42 -0.19
N GLU A 756 40.93 -19.29 -0.21
CA GLU A 756 41.26 -18.02 0.40
C GLU A 756 40.88 -17.96 1.90
N GLY A 757 40.21 -19.00 2.42
CA GLY A 757 39.80 -19.11 3.83
C GLY A 757 38.49 -18.38 4.18
N GLU A 758 37.74 -17.93 3.17
CA GLU A 758 36.44 -17.28 3.34
C GLU A 758 35.32 -18.31 3.52
N ARG A 759 34.31 -17.96 4.33
CA ARG A 759 33.15 -18.81 4.64
C ARG A 759 31.93 -18.36 3.86
N TRP A 760 31.23 -19.32 3.25
CA TRP A 760 30.03 -19.12 2.44
C TRP A 760 28.90 -20.07 2.89
N GLU A 761 27.80 -19.53 3.43
CA GLU A 761 26.59 -20.30 3.77
C GLU A 761 25.94 -20.84 2.48
N LEU A 762 25.73 -22.15 2.39
CA LEU A 762 25.00 -22.82 1.30
C LEU A 762 23.55 -23.11 1.70
N GLN A 763 22.58 -22.34 1.20
CA GLN A 763 21.17 -22.44 1.61
C GLN A 763 20.26 -22.98 0.49
N LEU A 764 19.72 -24.20 0.67
CA LEU A 764 18.72 -24.79 -0.20
C LEU A 764 17.33 -24.19 0.09
N LYS A 765 16.70 -23.58 -0.91
CA LYS A 765 15.36 -22.96 -0.80
C LYS A 765 14.35 -23.77 -1.62
N GLY A 766 13.39 -24.38 -0.93
CA GLY A 766 12.44 -25.37 -1.47
C GLY A 766 12.64 -26.80 -0.93
N ALA A 767 13.71 -27.04 -0.17
CA ALA A 767 14.12 -28.38 0.28
C ALA A 767 13.28 -29.00 1.43
N GLY A 768 12.20 -28.35 1.88
CA GLY A 768 11.25 -28.98 2.81
C GLY A 768 10.81 -28.11 4.00
N ARG A 769 10.01 -28.73 4.89
CA ARG A 769 9.40 -28.05 6.05
C ARG A 769 10.41 -27.82 7.16
N THR A 770 10.27 -26.69 7.84
CA THR A 770 11.11 -26.23 8.95
C THR A 770 10.22 -25.78 10.12
N PRO A 771 10.77 -25.58 11.34
CA PRO A 771 10.04 -25.00 12.47
C PRO A 771 9.41 -23.63 12.17
N PHE A 772 9.87 -22.97 11.10
CA PHE A 772 9.51 -21.64 10.68
C PHE A 772 8.47 -21.61 9.53
N SER A 773 8.09 -22.78 8.97
CA SER A 773 7.15 -22.86 7.84
C SER A 773 5.75 -22.33 8.15
N ARG A 774 5.38 -22.17 9.43
CA ARG A 774 4.02 -21.79 9.87
C ARG A 774 2.98 -22.74 9.25
N MET A 775 2.17 -22.27 8.30
CA MET A 775 1.15 -23.09 7.61
C MET A 775 1.61 -23.64 6.24
N ALA A 776 2.84 -23.35 5.80
CA ALA A 776 3.36 -23.76 4.50
C ALA A 776 3.93 -25.18 4.48
N ASP A 777 4.16 -25.67 3.25
CA ASP A 777 4.71 -26.99 2.91
C ASP A 777 6.25 -27.01 2.78
N GLY A 778 6.92 -25.86 2.88
CA GLY A 778 8.38 -25.77 2.80
C GLY A 778 8.97 -26.00 1.40
N ARG A 779 8.13 -26.11 0.36
CA ARG A 779 8.57 -26.28 -1.03
C ARG A 779 8.70 -24.94 -1.77
N ALA A 780 9.29 -24.97 -2.95
CA ALA A 780 9.30 -23.88 -3.93
C ALA A 780 8.94 -24.45 -5.32
N VAL A 781 8.48 -23.57 -6.21
CA VAL A 781 8.11 -23.91 -7.59
C VAL A 781 9.18 -23.49 -8.58
N LEU A 782 9.19 -24.14 -9.75
CA LEU A 782 10.14 -23.90 -10.83
C LEU A 782 10.14 -22.43 -11.26
N ARG A 783 8.96 -21.85 -11.48
CA ARG A 783 8.75 -20.43 -11.82
C ARG A 783 9.38 -19.45 -10.83
N SER A 784 9.34 -19.72 -9.52
CA SER A 784 9.95 -18.83 -8.51
C SER A 784 11.46 -19.07 -8.39
N SER A 785 11.90 -20.33 -8.52
CA SER A 785 13.31 -20.72 -8.44
C SER A 785 14.13 -20.24 -9.64
N ILE A 786 13.58 -20.30 -10.86
CA ILE A 786 14.16 -19.70 -12.08
C ILE A 786 14.40 -18.21 -11.87
N ARG A 787 13.38 -17.48 -11.41
CA ARG A 787 13.45 -16.04 -11.19
C ARG A 787 14.51 -15.66 -10.15
N GLU A 788 14.61 -16.40 -9.05
CA GLU A 788 15.64 -16.16 -8.04
C GLU A 788 17.05 -16.46 -8.58
N TYR A 789 17.23 -17.54 -9.34
CA TYR A 789 18.50 -17.87 -10.00
C TYR A 789 18.94 -16.77 -10.99
N ILE A 790 18.05 -16.37 -11.90
CA ILE A 790 18.28 -15.30 -12.87
C ILE A 790 18.66 -14.00 -12.16
N ALA A 791 17.87 -13.55 -11.19
CA ALA A 791 18.05 -12.25 -10.57
C ALA A 791 19.31 -12.18 -9.69
N SER A 792 19.67 -13.27 -9.01
CA SER A 792 20.89 -13.34 -8.19
C SER A 792 22.15 -13.11 -9.04
N GLU A 793 22.28 -13.84 -10.15
CA GLU A 793 23.48 -13.77 -10.98
C GLU A 793 23.49 -12.52 -11.88
N ALA A 794 22.33 -12.08 -12.39
CA ALA A 794 22.23 -10.86 -13.20
C ALA A 794 22.50 -9.58 -12.38
N MET A 795 22.07 -9.52 -11.11
CA MET A 795 22.37 -8.39 -10.22
C MET A 795 23.87 -8.32 -9.91
N HIS A 796 24.50 -9.48 -9.67
CA HIS A 796 25.96 -9.56 -9.52
C HIS A 796 26.71 -9.09 -10.77
N ALA A 797 26.29 -9.54 -11.96
CA ALA A 797 26.89 -9.12 -13.23
C ALA A 797 26.65 -7.63 -13.56
N MET A 798 25.59 -7.03 -13.03
CA MET A 798 25.37 -5.57 -13.04
C MET A 798 26.20 -4.82 -11.97
N GLY A 799 26.97 -5.50 -11.13
CA GLY A 799 27.76 -4.90 -10.04
C GLY A 799 26.98 -4.61 -8.75
N VAL A 800 25.70 -5.02 -8.66
CA VAL A 800 24.85 -4.75 -7.50
C VAL A 800 25.07 -5.82 -6.42
N PRO A 801 25.34 -5.45 -5.14
CA PRO A 801 25.52 -6.43 -4.06
C PRO A 801 24.30 -7.35 -3.86
N THR A 802 24.53 -8.66 -3.79
CA THR A 802 23.45 -9.67 -3.78
C THR A 802 23.92 -11.03 -3.25
N THR A 803 22.97 -11.81 -2.69
CA THR A 803 23.15 -13.26 -2.56
C THR A 803 23.27 -13.90 -3.95
N ARG A 804 24.15 -14.89 -4.09
CA ARG A 804 24.45 -15.62 -5.33
C ARG A 804 23.63 -16.90 -5.45
N ALA A 805 23.57 -17.50 -6.65
CA ALA A 805 22.89 -18.77 -6.89
C ALA A 805 23.85 -19.82 -7.46
N LEU A 806 24.14 -20.87 -6.68
CA LEU A 806 25.03 -21.96 -7.09
C LEU A 806 24.34 -22.91 -8.09
N SER A 807 23.08 -23.27 -7.84
CA SER A 807 22.36 -24.26 -8.65
C SER A 807 20.85 -24.07 -8.63
N LEU A 808 20.22 -24.56 -9.70
CA LEU A 808 18.78 -24.69 -9.89
C LEU A 808 18.47 -26.15 -10.24
N VAL A 809 17.66 -26.81 -9.43
CA VAL A 809 17.36 -28.25 -9.52
C VAL A 809 15.85 -28.46 -9.61
N ALA A 810 15.39 -29.16 -10.64
CA ALA A 810 14.01 -29.64 -10.73
C ALA A 810 13.79 -30.77 -9.71
N THR A 811 12.68 -30.77 -8.98
CA THR A 811 12.39 -31.84 -8.00
C THR A 811 11.65 -33.04 -8.59
N GLY A 812 11.14 -32.93 -9.82
CA GLY A 812 10.16 -33.84 -10.42
C GLY A 812 8.75 -33.75 -9.81
N ASP A 813 8.68 -33.54 -8.49
CA ASP A 813 7.43 -33.40 -7.72
C ASP A 813 6.55 -32.24 -8.19
N GLN A 814 5.23 -32.38 -7.99
CA GLN A 814 4.24 -31.34 -8.24
C GLN A 814 3.83 -30.64 -6.93
N VAL A 815 3.84 -29.31 -6.94
CA VAL A 815 3.69 -28.46 -5.74
C VAL A 815 2.44 -27.59 -5.87
N MET A 816 1.54 -27.66 -4.89
CA MET A 816 0.27 -26.93 -4.92
C MET A 816 0.45 -25.44 -4.55
N ARG A 817 0.06 -24.52 -5.42
CA ARG A 817 0.13 -23.06 -5.19
C ARG A 817 -1.14 -22.35 -5.64
N ASP A 818 -1.55 -21.35 -4.87
CA ASP A 818 -2.52 -20.33 -5.27
C ASP A 818 -1.75 -19.04 -5.58
N MET A 819 -1.54 -18.77 -6.87
CA MET A 819 -0.69 -17.67 -7.31
C MET A 819 -1.22 -16.27 -6.91
N PHE A 820 -2.49 -16.14 -6.53
CA PHE A 820 -3.08 -14.83 -6.20
C PHE A 820 -3.80 -14.80 -4.84
N TYR A 821 -3.67 -15.86 -4.04
CA TYR A 821 -4.42 -16.07 -2.80
C TYR A 821 -5.95 -15.88 -2.98
N ASN A 822 -6.47 -16.29 -4.13
CA ASN A 822 -7.85 -16.05 -4.56
C ASN A 822 -8.78 -17.27 -4.45
N GLY A 823 -8.25 -18.41 -3.99
CA GLY A 823 -8.93 -19.69 -3.83
C GLY A 823 -8.68 -20.71 -4.96
N ASN A 824 -8.06 -20.30 -6.07
CA ASN A 824 -7.82 -21.17 -7.24
C ASN A 824 -6.41 -21.77 -7.21
N ALA A 825 -6.16 -22.67 -6.26
CA ALA A 825 -4.90 -23.40 -6.18
C ALA A 825 -4.72 -24.37 -7.37
N GLN A 826 -3.51 -24.46 -7.90
CA GLN A 826 -3.10 -25.33 -9.01
C GLN A 826 -1.78 -26.03 -8.65
N PHE A 827 -1.45 -27.12 -9.35
CA PHE A 827 -0.11 -27.71 -9.26
C PHE A 827 0.83 -27.00 -10.23
N GLU A 828 2.00 -26.60 -9.73
CA GLU A 828 3.15 -26.12 -10.51
C GLU A 828 4.33 -27.11 -10.30
N PRO A 829 5.25 -27.28 -11.26
CA PRO A 829 6.45 -28.10 -11.06
C PRO A 829 7.30 -27.59 -9.90
N GLY A 830 7.77 -28.50 -9.03
CA GLY A 830 8.64 -28.16 -7.92
C GLY A 830 10.11 -27.95 -8.34
N ALA A 831 10.81 -27.09 -7.60
CA ALA A 831 12.24 -26.87 -7.76
C ALA A 831 12.90 -26.46 -6.44
N VAL A 832 14.23 -26.56 -6.41
CA VAL A 832 15.09 -26.03 -5.35
C VAL A 832 16.16 -25.13 -5.98
N VAL A 833 16.43 -23.99 -5.34
CA VAL A 833 17.57 -23.13 -5.66
C VAL A 833 18.57 -23.15 -4.50
N CYS A 834 19.85 -23.40 -4.79
CA CYS A 834 20.93 -23.28 -3.81
C CYS A 834 21.47 -21.85 -3.82
N ARG A 835 21.19 -21.11 -2.75
CA ARG A 835 21.63 -19.73 -2.54
C ARG A 835 22.97 -19.72 -1.80
N VAL A 836 23.79 -18.72 -2.07
CA VAL A 836 25.12 -18.55 -1.47
C VAL A 836 25.32 -17.11 -1.00
N SER A 837 25.82 -16.93 0.22
CA SER A 837 26.19 -15.62 0.80
C SER A 837 27.23 -15.83 1.90
N ARG A 838 27.97 -14.78 2.27
CA ARG A 838 28.85 -14.81 3.45
C ARG A 838 28.04 -14.90 4.75
N SER A 839 26.81 -14.39 4.78
CA SER A 839 25.81 -14.77 5.79
C SER A 839 24.37 -14.36 5.45
N PHE A 840 23.41 -15.22 5.82
CA PHE A 840 21.97 -14.95 5.74
C PHE A 840 21.38 -14.19 6.96
N VAL A 841 22.23 -13.61 7.84
CA VAL A 841 21.76 -12.78 8.97
C VAL A 841 21.04 -11.51 8.47
N ARG A 842 19.83 -11.29 8.98
CA ARG A 842 18.92 -10.20 8.59
C ARG A 842 18.78 -9.17 9.70
N PHE A 843 18.29 -7.96 9.39
CA PHE A 843 17.89 -7.00 10.44
C PHE A 843 16.84 -7.63 11.38
N GLY A 844 15.93 -8.44 10.82
CA GLY A 844 14.96 -9.26 11.55
C GLY A 844 15.54 -10.21 12.62
N THR A 845 16.79 -10.66 12.46
CA THR A 845 17.49 -11.54 13.41
C THR A 845 17.86 -10.79 14.70
N PHE A 846 18.22 -9.51 14.60
CA PHE A 846 18.44 -8.63 15.76
C PHE A 846 17.12 -8.19 16.43
N GLN A 847 16.02 -8.14 15.67
CA GLN A 847 14.73 -7.63 16.16
C GLN A 847 13.92 -8.63 16.98
N LEU A 848 14.00 -9.94 16.70
CA LEU A 848 13.22 -10.93 17.46
C LEU A 848 13.59 -10.96 18.95
N PRO A 849 14.88 -11.01 19.35
CA PRO A 849 15.25 -11.11 20.76
C PRO A 849 14.80 -9.91 21.60
N VAL A 850 14.79 -8.67 21.08
CA VAL A 850 14.30 -7.51 21.86
C VAL A 850 12.82 -7.54 22.18
N THR A 851 12.01 -8.32 21.46
CA THR A 851 10.58 -8.51 21.77
C THR A 851 10.32 -9.53 22.88
N ARG A 852 11.39 -10.15 23.42
CA ARG A 852 11.32 -11.24 24.41
C ARG A 852 12.28 -10.94 25.56
N PRO A 853 11.80 -10.57 26.77
CA PRO A 853 12.66 -10.11 27.85
C PRO A 853 13.83 -11.03 28.23
N ALA A 854 13.66 -12.36 28.11
CA ALA A 854 14.71 -13.34 28.36
C ALA A 854 15.77 -13.42 27.24
N ASP A 855 15.35 -13.33 25.97
CA ASP A 855 16.25 -13.43 24.81
C ASP A 855 17.05 -12.12 24.59
N LYS A 856 16.68 -11.01 25.26
CA LYS A 856 17.27 -9.66 25.08
C LYS A 856 18.80 -9.63 25.01
N GLY A 857 19.50 -10.41 25.84
CA GLY A 857 20.98 -10.46 25.87
C GLY A 857 21.60 -10.99 24.57
N MET A 858 20.87 -11.81 23.81
CA MET A 858 21.34 -12.41 22.56
C MET A 858 21.69 -11.38 21.49
N VAL A 859 21.08 -10.19 21.51
CA VAL A 859 21.37 -9.13 20.52
C VAL A 859 22.85 -8.74 20.54
N LYS A 860 23.47 -8.70 21.71
CA LYS A 860 24.92 -8.45 21.84
C LYS A 860 25.74 -9.63 21.33
N ILE A 861 25.32 -10.86 21.61
CA ILE A 861 25.98 -12.10 21.14
C ILE A 861 26.01 -12.13 19.60
N LEU A 862 24.89 -11.82 18.95
CA LEU A 862 24.82 -11.72 17.48
C LEU A 862 25.69 -10.58 16.94
N ALA A 863 25.69 -9.41 17.58
CA ALA A 863 26.55 -8.30 17.16
C ALA A 863 28.05 -8.64 17.29
N ASP A 864 28.47 -9.28 18.38
CA ASP A 864 29.84 -9.75 18.57
C ASP A 864 30.25 -10.82 17.55
N TYR A 865 29.34 -11.75 17.20
CA TYR A 865 29.56 -12.75 16.15
C TYR A 865 29.69 -12.10 14.76
N VAL A 866 28.72 -11.25 14.37
CA VAL A 866 28.70 -10.62 13.04
C VAL A 866 29.91 -9.71 12.84
N ILE A 867 30.33 -8.96 13.88
CA ILE A 867 31.55 -8.15 13.81
C ILE A 867 32.79 -9.06 13.65
N ARG A 868 32.92 -10.12 14.45
CA ARG A 868 34.07 -11.05 14.39
C ARG A 868 34.25 -11.73 13.03
N HIS A 869 33.17 -12.07 12.35
CA HIS A 869 33.23 -12.88 11.12
C HIS A 869 33.00 -12.10 9.81
N HIS A 870 32.42 -10.89 9.88
CA HIS A 870 32.04 -10.14 8.67
C HIS A 870 32.43 -8.65 8.68
N PHE A 871 32.85 -8.10 9.83
CA PHE A 871 33.35 -6.72 9.97
C PHE A 871 34.64 -6.69 10.82
N GLN A 872 35.59 -7.56 10.47
CA GLN A 872 36.80 -7.84 11.27
C GLN A 872 37.65 -6.60 11.58
N HIS A 873 37.68 -5.63 10.67
CA HIS A 873 38.36 -4.35 10.84
C HIS A 873 37.82 -3.52 12.02
N LEU A 874 36.52 -3.68 12.35
CA LEU A 874 35.90 -2.98 13.50
C LEU A 874 36.17 -3.67 14.84
N ALA A 875 36.70 -4.90 14.86
CA ALA A 875 36.74 -5.73 16.08
C ALA A 875 37.58 -5.13 17.22
N GLY A 876 38.54 -4.24 16.89
CA GLY A 876 39.41 -3.52 17.83
C GLY A 876 38.98 -2.09 18.16
N GLU A 877 37.85 -1.59 17.66
CA GLU A 877 37.40 -0.21 17.95
C GLU A 877 36.68 -0.09 19.31
N ASP A 878 36.99 0.98 20.05
CA ASP A 878 36.31 1.35 21.31
C ASP A 878 34.78 1.46 21.15
N ASN A 879 34.31 1.89 19.97
CA ASN A 879 32.90 1.99 19.62
C ASN A 879 32.52 1.10 18.41
N LYS A 880 33.04 -0.14 18.39
CA LYS A 880 32.76 -1.10 17.32
C LYS A 880 31.28 -1.32 16.99
N TYR A 881 30.36 -1.18 17.96
CA TYR A 881 28.92 -1.36 17.71
C TYR A 881 28.27 -0.15 17.02
N GLY A 882 28.68 1.07 17.38
CA GLY A 882 28.27 2.29 16.69
C GLY A 882 28.84 2.36 15.27
N ALA A 883 30.11 2.00 15.11
CA ALA A 883 30.76 1.87 13.80
C ALA A 883 30.10 0.78 12.93
N PHE A 884 29.79 -0.39 13.51
CA PHE A 884 29.06 -1.45 12.83
C PHE A 884 27.69 -0.99 12.32
N LEU A 885 26.85 -0.34 13.16
CA LEU A 885 25.57 0.17 12.69
C LEU A 885 25.74 1.25 11.62
N LYS A 886 26.74 2.12 11.74
CA LYS A 886 27.07 3.13 10.72
C LYS A 886 27.39 2.45 9.38
N GLU A 887 28.29 1.47 9.35
CA GLU A 887 28.70 0.80 8.11
C GLU A 887 27.54 -0.02 7.49
N VAL A 888 26.75 -0.74 8.30
CA VAL A 888 25.53 -1.40 7.84
C VAL A 888 24.56 -0.39 7.19
N SER A 889 24.47 0.82 7.75
CA SER A 889 23.63 1.89 7.20
C SER A 889 24.16 2.42 5.87
N GLU A 890 25.47 2.62 5.75
CA GLU A 890 26.12 3.11 4.52
C GLU A 890 26.06 2.06 3.40
N ARG A 891 26.34 0.78 3.70
CA ARG A 891 26.15 -0.34 2.77
C ARG A 891 24.69 -0.45 2.29
N THR A 892 23.72 -0.26 3.20
CA THR A 892 22.29 -0.27 2.85
C THR A 892 21.89 0.95 1.98
N ALA A 893 22.52 2.11 2.18
CA ALA A 893 22.30 3.28 1.34
C ALA A 893 22.83 3.07 -0.08
N HIS A 894 24.08 2.59 -0.22
CA HIS A 894 24.68 2.25 -1.51
C HIS A 894 23.85 1.19 -2.26
N LEU A 895 23.45 0.09 -1.59
CA LEU A 895 22.58 -0.94 -2.17
C LEU A 895 21.29 -0.37 -2.79
N VAL A 896 20.62 0.54 -2.07
CA VAL A 896 19.36 1.12 -2.56
C VAL A 896 19.61 2.15 -3.68
N ALA A 897 20.74 2.87 -3.68
CA ALA A 897 21.14 3.70 -4.82
C ALA A 897 21.39 2.85 -6.08
N GLU A 898 22.07 1.72 -5.93
CA GLU A 898 22.34 0.77 -7.02
C GLU A 898 21.06 0.18 -7.61
N TRP A 899 20.06 -0.14 -6.79
CA TRP A 899 18.73 -0.51 -7.27
C TRP A 899 18.10 0.59 -8.14
N HIS A 900 18.32 1.89 -7.85
CA HIS A 900 17.85 2.98 -8.71
C HIS A 900 18.67 3.12 -10.00
N ARG A 901 19.99 2.84 -9.97
CA ARG A 901 20.86 2.88 -11.16
C ARG A 901 20.41 1.89 -12.24
N VAL A 902 20.01 0.68 -11.83
CA VAL A 902 19.55 -0.40 -12.75
C VAL A 902 18.03 -0.51 -12.88
N GLY A 903 17.25 0.33 -12.19
CA GLY A 903 15.78 0.32 -12.28
C GLY A 903 15.10 -0.83 -11.52
N PHE A 904 15.78 -1.48 -10.57
CA PHE A 904 15.28 -2.62 -9.81
C PHE A 904 14.28 -2.19 -8.72
N VAL A 905 13.19 -2.96 -8.59
CA VAL A 905 12.23 -2.87 -7.49
C VAL A 905 12.12 -4.21 -6.78
N HIS A 906 12.47 -4.23 -5.49
CA HIS A 906 12.45 -5.45 -4.67
C HIS A 906 11.02 -5.96 -4.39
N GLY A 907 10.04 -5.05 -4.27
CA GLY A 907 8.62 -5.36 -4.06
C GLY A 907 8.22 -5.88 -2.67
N VAL A 908 9.17 -6.36 -1.85
CA VAL A 908 8.91 -6.88 -0.47
C VAL A 908 10.04 -6.46 0.49
N LEU A 909 10.25 -5.15 0.64
CA LEU A 909 11.37 -4.59 1.42
C LEU A 909 11.05 -4.54 2.93
N ASN A 910 10.69 -5.70 3.50
CA ASN A 910 10.49 -5.91 4.94
C ASN A 910 11.84 -5.98 5.68
N THR A 911 11.88 -5.80 7.01
CA THR A 911 13.14 -5.93 7.78
C THR A 911 13.66 -7.37 7.87
N ASP A 912 12.82 -8.38 7.62
CA ASP A 912 13.22 -9.77 7.38
C ASP A 912 13.96 -9.98 6.05
N ASN A 913 13.83 -9.06 5.09
CA ASN A 913 14.49 -9.09 3.78
C ASN A 913 15.59 -8.02 3.65
N MET A 914 16.22 -7.65 4.76
CA MET A 914 17.38 -6.75 4.79
C MET A 914 18.61 -7.52 5.30
N SER A 915 19.55 -7.83 4.42
CA SER A 915 20.84 -8.46 4.80
C SER A 915 21.65 -7.50 5.66
N VAL A 916 22.26 -7.99 6.74
CA VAL A 916 23.19 -7.21 7.56
C VAL A 916 24.46 -6.82 6.79
N LEU A 917 24.78 -7.52 5.70
CA LEU A 917 25.97 -7.28 4.89
C LEU A 917 25.78 -6.22 3.79
N GLY A 918 24.53 -5.75 3.58
CA GLY A 918 24.19 -4.86 2.47
C GLY A 918 23.94 -5.56 1.14
N GLU A 919 23.54 -6.83 1.15
CA GLU A 919 23.22 -7.62 -0.04
C GLU A 919 21.71 -7.59 -0.38
N THR A 920 21.37 -7.58 -1.68
CA THR A 920 20.03 -7.96 -2.17
C THR A 920 19.73 -9.42 -1.76
N ILE A 921 18.57 -9.66 -1.13
CA ILE A 921 18.24 -10.95 -0.49
C ILE A 921 16.76 -11.30 -0.66
N ASP A 922 16.45 -12.58 -0.86
CA ASP A 922 15.09 -13.14 -0.96
C ASP A 922 14.26 -12.55 -2.12
N TYR A 923 14.66 -12.92 -3.34
CA TYR A 923 13.96 -12.59 -4.58
C TYR A 923 12.56 -13.21 -4.62
N GLY A 924 11.54 -12.40 -4.35
CA GLY A 924 10.13 -12.75 -4.48
C GLY A 924 9.48 -12.08 -5.70
N PRO A 925 8.39 -11.32 -5.53
CA PRO A 925 7.79 -10.51 -6.61
C PRO A 925 8.60 -9.22 -6.85
N TYR A 926 9.87 -9.37 -7.21
CA TYR A 926 10.72 -8.28 -7.70
C TYR A 926 10.41 -7.98 -9.17
N GLY A 927 10.95 -6.88 -9.70
CA GLY A 927 10.94 -6.60 -11.14
C GLY A 927 11.88 -5.47 -11.49
N PHE A 928 12.49 -5.55 -12.67
CA PHE A 928 13.17 -4.42 -13.28
C PHE A 928 12.15 -3.53 -13.97
N MET A 929 12.33 -2.22 -13.85
CA MET A 929 11.45 -1.22 -14.44
C MET A 929 11.69 -1.16 -15.95
N GLU A 930 10.72 -1.67 -16.70
CA GLU A 930 10.68 -1.53 -18.15
C GLU A 930 10.24 -0.09 -18.49
N ARG A 931 8.94 0.21 -18.56
CA ARG A 931 8.45 1.59 -18.75
C ARG A 931 8.56 2.39 -17.45
N PHE A 932 9.07 3.62 -17.51
CA PHE A 932 9.36 4.44 -16.33
C PHE A 932 8.10 4.95 -15.60
N ASP A 933 7.73 4.32 -14.49
CA ASP A 933 6.74 4.79 -13.51
C ASP A 933 7.41 4.87 -12.11
N PRO A 934 7.56 6.05 -11.49
CA PRO A 934 8.11 6.16 -10.14
C PRO A 934 7.18 5.58 -9.06
N ASP A 935 5.89 5.35 -9.36
CA ASP A 935 4.97 4.58 -8.53
C ASP A 935 5.05 3.05 -8.85
N PHE A 936 5.92 2.56 -9.75
CA PHE A 936 6.00 1.14 -10.14
C PHE A 936 6.28 0.22 -8.96
N THR A 937 5.41 -0.77 -8.75
CA THR A 937 5.65 -1.91 -7.86
C THR A 937 5.20 -3.20 -8.58
N PRO A 938 6.09 -4.21 -8.75
CA PRO A 938 5.75 -5.48 -9.39
C PRO A 938 4.93 -6.41 -8.49
N ASN A 939 4.88 -6.12 -7.18
CA ASN A 939 4.16 -6.93 -6.20
C ASN A 939 2.67 -6.56 -6.12
N THR A 940 1.81 -7.49 -6.54
CA THR A 940 0.34 -7.40 -6.44
C THR A 940 -0.16 -7.15 -5.02
N THR A 941 0.53 -7.67 -3.99
CA THR A 941 0.17 -7.44 -2.57
C THR A 941 0.58 -6.05 -2.06
N ASP A 942 1.45 -5.33 -2.78
CA ASP A 942 1.84 -3.95 -2.49
C ASP A 942 0.98 -2.91 -3.24
N ILE A 943 0.30 -3.28 -4.33
CA ILE A 943 -0.64 -2.38 -5.06
C ILE A 943 -1.61 -1.62 -4.12
N PRO A 944 -2.15 -2.19 -3.00
CA PRO A 944 -2.98 -1.49 -2.01
C PRO A 944 -2.31 -0.38 -1.17
N GLY A 945 -1.07 -0.01 -1.46
CA GLY A 945 -0.37 1.12 -0.83
C GLY A 945 0.72 1.73 -1.70
N ARG A 946 1.44 0.87 -2.45
CA ARG A 946 2.70 1.14 -3.15
C ARG A 946 3.80 1.54 -2.17
N ARG A 947 3.93 0.80 -1.06
CA ARG A 947 4.95 1.01 -0.01
C ARG A 947 6.35 0.64 -0.51
N TYR A 948 6.45 -0.34 -1.40
CA TYR A 948 7.71 -0.87 -1.93
C TYR A 948 7.86 -0.56 -3.43
N CYS A 949 7.26 0.54 -3.90
CA CYS A 949 7.46 1.02 -5.25
C CYS A 949 8.81 1.72 -5.43
N PHE A 950 9.27 1.84 -6.68
CA PHE A 950 10.57 2.38 -7.05
C PHE A 950 10.99 3.61 -6.23
N ARG A 951 10.20 4.70 -6.28
CA ARG A 951 10.47 5.97 -5.59
C ARG A 951 10.64 5.84 -4.07
N ASP A 952 9.92 4.93 -3.42
CA ASP A 952 9.81 4.91 -1.96
C ASP A 952 10.88 3.99 -1.32
N GLN A 953 11.61 3.20 -2.11
CA GLN A 953 12.70 2.32 -1.62
C GLN A 953 13.77 3.05 -0.77
N PRO A 954 14.20 4.30 -1.04
CA PRO A 954 15.17 5.03 -0.19
C PRO A 954 14.61 5.37 1.20
N GLU A 955 13.37 5.85 1.27
CA GLU A 955 12.71 6.15 2.55
C GLU A 955 12.47 4.87 3.37
N ILE A 956 12.13 3.77 2.70
CA ILE A 956 11.99 2.44 3.32
C ILE A 956 13.33 1.88 3.79
N GLY A 957 14.41 2.05 3.02
CA GLY A 957 15.76 1.65 3.43
C GLY A 957 16.18 2.32 4.74
N GLN A 958 16.02 3.65 4.83
CA GLN A 958 16.28 4.39 6.06
C GLN A 958 15.35 3.96 7.21
N TRP A 959 14.08 3.69 6.93
CA TRP A 959 13.14 3.18 7.92
C TRP A 959 13.52 1.80 8.45
N ASN A 960 13.98 0.89 7.58
CA ASN A 960 14.46 -0.43 7.97
C ASN A 960 15.74 -0.31 8.85
N VAL A 961 16.67 0.59 8.50
CA VAL A 961 17.85 0.90 9.33
C VAL A 961 17.45 1.45 10.70
N LEU A 962 16.47 2.36 10.79
CA LEU A 962 15.93 2.86 12.07
C LEU A 962 15.36 1.71 12.92
N GLN A 963 14.74 0.72 12.29
CA GLN A 963 14.16 -0.43 12.99
C GLN A 963 15.23 -1.47 13.41
N LEU A 964 16.42 -1.50 12.81
CA LEU A 964 17.61 -2.20 13.34
C LEU A 964 18.23 -1.42 14.50
N ALA A 965 18.45 -0.11 14.32
CA ALA A 965 19.02 0.78 15.33
C ALA A 965 18.24 0.72 16.65
N LYS A 966 16.91 0.74 16.58
CA LYS A 966 16.02 0.55 17.74
C LYS A 966 16.27 -0.76 18.49
N ALA A 967 16.57 -1.87 17.80
CA ALA A 967 16.86 -3.13 18.47
C ALA A 967 18.19 -3.06 19.24
N LEU A 968 19.23 -2.47 18.64
CA LEU A 968 20.53 -2.28 19.31
C LEU A 968 20.42 -1.32 20.51
N VAL A 969 19.67 -0.23 20.39
CA VAL A 969 19.39 0.72 21.50
C VAL A 969 18.58 0.05 22.61
N VAL A 970 17.47 -0.63 22.29
CA VAL A 970 16.63 -1.31 23.30
C VAL A 970 17.43 -2.40 24.02
N ALA A 971 18.32 -3.11 23.31
CA ALA A 971 19.23 -4.09 23.90
C ALA A 971 20.27 -3.48 24.85
N GLY A 972 20.60 -2.19 24.71
CA GLY A 972 21.71 -1.54 25.43
C GLY A 972 23.08 -1.80 24.80
N VAL A 973 23.11 -2.09 23.49
CA VAL A 973 24.34 -2.34 22.71
C VAL A 973 24.92 -1.04 22.13
N ILE A 974 24.06 -0.05 21.87
CA ILE A 974 24.43 1.31 21.43
C ILE A 974 23.54 2.36 22.12
N THR A 975 23.95 3.62 22.02
CA THR A 975 23.22 4.83 22.45
C THR A 975 22.30 5.39 21.36
N GLU A 976 21.39 6.31 21.75
CA GLU A 976 20.57 7.07 20.80
C GLU A 976 21.38 7.99 19.87
N ASP A 977 22.56 8.45 20.29
CA ASP A 977 23.42 9.32 19.47
C ASP A 977 24.12 8.52 18.35
N GLU A 978 24.58 7.30 18.64
CA GLU A 978 25.12 6.39 17.61
C GLU A 978 24.04 5.96 16.62
N ALA A 979 22.82 5.67 17.10
CA ALA A 979 21.67 5.43 16.23
C ALA A 979 21.35 6.64 15.33
N ALA A 980 21.40 7.87 15.86
CA ALA A 980 21.20 9.08 15.08
C ALA A 980 22.35 9.36 14.09
N ALA A 981 23.60 9.05 14.45
CA ALA A 981 24.76 9.20 13.59
C ALA A 981 24.70 8.23 12.39
N ALA A 982 24.34 6.97 12.61
CA ALA A 982 24.17 5.98 11.55
C ALA A 982 23.02 6.34 10.58
N LEU A 983 21.91 6.88 11.09
CA LEU A 983 20.79 7.37 10.26
C LEU A 983 21.15 8.61 9.43
N GLN A 984 22.07 9.46 9.92
CA GLN A 984 22.64 10.57 9.15
C GLN A 984 23.61 10.04 8.08
N ALA A 985 24.46 9.06 8.40
CA ALA A 985 25.36 8.42 7.42
C ALA A 985 24.58 7.77 6.26
N TYR A 986 23.45 7.09 6.54
CA TYR A 986 22.52 6.63 5.51
C TYR A 986 22.08 7.79 4.58
N ALA A 987 21.63 8.90 5.17
CA ALA A 987 21.08 10.05 4.44
C ALA A 987 22.15 10.77 3.60
N ASP A 988 23.39 10.82 4.08
CA ASP A 988 24.51 11.44 3.37
C ASP A 988 24.94 10.55 2.18
N VAL A 989 25.13 9.24 2.38
CA VAL A 989 25.50 8.29 1.31
C VAL A 989 24.40 8.15 0.25
N ILE A 990 23.14 7.91 0.63
CA ILE A 990 22.05 7.74 -0.36
C ILE A 990 21.89 8.97 -1.26
N THR A 991 22.19 10.16 -0.74
CA THR A 991 22.15 11.42 -1.50
C THR A 991 23.28 11.51 -2.52
N VAL A 992 24.51 11.12 -2.14
CA VAL A 992 25.69 11.15 -3.01
C VAL A 992 25.62 10.06 -4.08
N GLU A 993 25.40 8.80 -3.67
CA GLU A 993 25.37 7.64 -4.55
C GLU A 993 24.27 7.76 -5.62
N TYR A 994 23.05 8.16 -5.24
CA TYR A 994 21.96 8.36 -6.19
C TYR A 994 22.28 9.48 -7.20
N GLN A 995 22.86 10.59 -6.77
CA GLN A 995 23.24 11.69 -7.66
C GLN A 995 24.38 11.30 -8.59
N GLY A 996 25.39 10.58 -8.08
CA GLY A 996 26.49 10.02 -8.86
C GLY A 996 26.01 9.03 -9.92
N GLY A 997 25.14 8.09 -9.53
CA GLY A 997 24.53 7.12 -10.45
C GLY A 997 23.76 7.81 -11.59
N ILE A 998 22.86 8.76 -11.28
CA ILE A 998 22.13 9.50 -12.32
C ILE A 998 23.06 10.34 -13.20
N ALA A 999 24.12 10.95 -12.65
CA ALA A 999 25.11 11.68 -13.44
C ALA A 999 25.88 10.76 -14.41
N ALA A 1000 26.33 9.60 -13.94
CA ALA A 1000 27.03 8.60 -14.77
C ALA A 1000 26.14 8.07 -15.90
N LYS A 1001 24.87 7.72 -15.61
CA LYS A 1001 23.90 7.29 -16.64
C LYS A 1001 23.67 8.36 -17.72
N LEU A 1002 23.75 9.64 -17.36
CA LEU A 1002 23.67 10.80 -18.26
C LEU A 1002 25.00 11.17 -18.92
N GLY A 1003 26.12 10.50 -18.61
CA GLY A 1003 27.42 10.87 -19.16
C GLY A 1003 27.98 12.19 -18.63
N LEU A 1004 27.59 12.60 -17.42
CA LEU A 1004 27.96 13.86 -16.80
C LEU A 1004 28.98 13.66 -15.67
N LYS A 1005 30.04 14.48 -15.66
CA LYS A 1005 31.08 14.53 -14.60
C LYS A 1005 30.55 14.93 -13.23
N ARG A 1006 29.36 15.55 -13.17
CA ARG A 1006 28.64 15.97 -11.94
C ARG A 1006 27.13 15.93 -12.19
N TYR A 1007 26.35 15.77 -11.12
CA TYR A 1007 24.89 15.77 -11.18
C TYR A 1007 24.33 17.15 -11.58
N ASP A 1008 23.75 17.25 -12.78
CA ASP A 1008 22.93 18.39 -13.18
C ASP A 1008 21.47 18.14 -12.81
N ALA A 1009 20.97 18.94 -11.88
CA ALA A 1009 19.63 18.78 -11.34
C ALA A 1009 18.52 19.16 -12.33
N ASP A 1010 18.76 20.04 -13.30
CA ASP A 1010 17.74 20.46 -14.28
C ASP A 1010 17.66 19.50 -15.46
N VAL A 1011 18.79 18.99 -15.96
CA VAL A 1011 18.84 17.87 -16.92
C VAL A 1011 18.15 16.63 -16.32
N ALA A 1012 18.53 16.23 -15.11
CA ALA A 1012 18.02 15.02 -14.45
C ALA A 1012 16.53 15.12 -14.06
N ARG A 1013 16.07 16.25 -13.50
CA ARG A 1013 14.63 16.45 -13.21
C ARG A 1013 13.79 16.53 -14.49
N SER A 1014 14.37 16.94 -15.60
CA SER A 1014 13.65 17.05 -16.88
C SER A 1014 13.54 15.70 -17.59
N ILE A 1015 14.62 14.90 -17.70
CA ILE A 1015 14.58 13.59 -18.38
C ILE A 1015 13.57 12.64 -17.70
N MET A 1016 13.64 12.52 -16.36
CA MET A 1016 12.74 11.67 -15.58
C MET A 1016 11.27 12.08 -15.76
N ARG A 1017 11.01 13.38 -16.00
CA ARG A 1017 9.66 13.86 -16.24
C ARG A 1017 9.14 13.51 -17.64
N ILE A 1018 9.93 13.70 -18.69
CA ILE A 1018 9.48 13.37 -20.05
C ILE A 1018 9.37 11.85 -20.25
N MET A 1019 10.29 11.06 -19.67
CA MET A 1019 10.19 9.60 -19.61
C MET A 1019 8.88 9.12 -18.96
N TYR A 1020 8.47 9.75 -17.85
CA TYR A 1020 7.21 9.44 -17.17
C TYR A 1020 5.97 9.87 -17.97
N ASP A 1021 5.98 11.10 -18.50
CA ASP A 1021 4.86 11.64 -19.28
C ASP A 1021 4.59 10.78 -20.56
N ASP A 1022 5.63 10.18 -21.17
CA ASP A 1022 5.54 9.33 -22.37
C ASP A 1022 5.51 7.81 -22.11
N SER A 1023 5.78 7.35 -20.88
CA SER A 1023 5.98 5.92 -20.56
C SER A 1023 7.14 5.26 -21.33
N ALA A 1024 8.25 5.99 -21.48
CA ALA A 1024 9.47 5.53 -22.15
C ALA A 1024 10.13 4.36 -21.40
N ASP A 1025 10.84 3.49 -22.11
CA ASP A 1025 11.60 2.40 -21.48
C ASP A 1025 12.85 2.93 -20.77
N PHE A 1026 13.00 2.61 -19.49
CA PHE A 1026 14.07 3.14 -18.63
C PHE A 1026 15.45 2.73 -19.13
N THR A 1027 15.65 1.45 -19.41
CA THR A 1027 16.92 0.88 -19.84
C THR A 1027 17.31 1.39 -21.23
N ASN A 1028 16.43 1.24 -22.21
CA ASN A 1028 16.72 1.58 -23.60
C ASN A 1028 16.91 3.10 -23.77
N THR A 1029 16.12 3.93 -23.06
CA THR A 1029 16.32 5.40 -23.09
C THR A 1029 17.71 5.74 -22.60
N PHE A 1030 18.12 5.27 -21.41
CA PHE A 1030 19.43 5.61 -20.87
C PHE A 1030 20.60 5.01 -21.69
N ARG A 1031 20.45 3.80 -22.25
CA ARG A 1031 21.46 3.22 -23.13
C ARG A 1031 21.60 4.03 -24.43
N SER A 1032 20.51 4.49 -25.03
CA SER A 1032 20.55 5.28 -26.27
C SER A 1032 21.28 6.62 -26.14
N LEU A 1033 21.49 7.14 -24.92
CA LEU A 1033 22.17 8.41 -24.71
C LEU A 1033 23.67 8.36 -25.02
N SER A 1034 24.32 7.20 -25.06
CA SER A 1034 25.75 7.10 -25.41
C SER A 1034 26.03 7.42 -26.89
N SER A 1035 25.03 7.30 -27.78
CA SER A 1035 25.16 7.71 -29.19
C SER A 1035 24.87 9.20 -29.43
N VAL A 1036 24.37 9.93 -28.43
CA VAL A 1036 24.08 11.36 -28.54
C VAL A 1036 25.37 12.15 -28.48
N ARG A 1037 25.58 13.07 -29.43
CA ARG A 1037 26.82 13.87 -29.55
C ARG A 1037 26.65 15.28 -29.00
N ALA A 1038 27.69 15.79 -28.34
CA ALA A 1038 27.63 17.09 -27.68
C ALA A 1038 27.41 18.26 -28.67
N ALA A 1039 28.07 18.22 -29.82
CA ALA A 1039 27.96 19.23 -30.88
C ALA A 1039 26.92 18.89 -31.97
N GLY A 1040 26.22 17.76 -31.84
CA GLY A 1040 25.43 17.16 -32.93
C GLY A 1040 26.28 16.43 -33.98
N GLY A 1041 25.67 16.08 -35.11
CA GLY A 1041 26.34 15.37 -36.21
C GLY A 1041 26.37 13.84 -36.04
N GLU A 1042 25.45 13.29 -35.25
CA GLU A 1042 25.02 11.89 -35.31
C GLU A 1042 23.89 11.70 -36.33
N GLU A 1043 23.51 10.43 -36.58
CA GLU A 1043 22.35 10.11 -37.41
C GLU A 1043 21.04 10.49 -36.70
N MET A 1044 20.14 11.14 -37.43
CA MET A 1044 18.89 11.70 -36.92
C MET A 1044 17.71 11.03 -37.64
N ASP A 1045 16.69 10.61 -36.88
CA ASP A 1045 15.42 10.18 -37.46
C ASP A 1045 14.69 11.39 -38.08
N GLY A 1046 14.28 11.25 -39.33
CA GLY A 1046 13.64 12.31 -40.12
C GLY A 1046 12.20 12.62 -39.70
N ALA A 1047 11.54 11.74 -38.96
CA ALA A 1047 10.19 12.01 -38.43
C ALA A 1047 10.25 12.78 -37.09
N SER A 1048 10.93 12.23 -36.08
CA SER A 1048 11.01 12.81 -34.74
C SER A 1048 11.97 14.00 -34.64
N GLY A 1049 12.96 14.12 -35.53
CA GLY A 1049 14.04 15.10 -35.39
C GLY A 1049 14.93 14.87 -34.15
N LEU A 1050 15.03 13.61 -33.70
CA LEU A 1050 15.88 13.14 -32.61
C LEU A 1050 17.00 12.22 -33.15
N PRO A 1051 18.10 12.02 -32.40
CA PRO A 1051 19.09 10.98 -32.71
C PRO A 1051 18.44 9.62 -32.89
N ALA A 1052 18.82 8.88 -33.94
CA ALA A 1052 18.08 7.70 -34.41
C ALA A 1052 17.91 6.61 -33.32
N ALA A 1053 18.95 6.35 -32.52
CA ALA A 1053 18.87 5.39 -31.41
C ALA A 1053 17.91 5.84 -30.28
N LEU A 1054 17.83 7.15 -29.99
CA LEU A 1054 16.89 7.69 -29.01
C LEU A 1054 15.46 7.64 -29.56
N ALA A 1055 15.25 7.97 -30.84
CA ALA A 1055 13.95 7.83 -31.50
C ALA A 1055 13.45 6.37 -31.45
N ALA A 1056 14.33 5.40 -31.73
CA ALA A 1056 14.02 3.97 -31.61
C ALA A 1056 13.66 3.56 -30.18
N ALA A 1057 14.42 4.00 -29.17
CA ALA A 1057 14.17 3.68 -27.76
C ALA A 1057 12.87 4.26 -27.20
N LEU A 1058 12.38 5.36 -27.76
CA LEU A 1058 11.10 5.99 -27.40
C LEU A 1058 9.90 5.39 -28.15
N GLY A 1059 10.12 4.96 -29.40
CA GLY A 1059 9.06 4.55 -30.32
C GLY A 1059 8.20 5.75 -30.80
N PRO A 1060 7.04 5.47 -31.45
CA PRO A 1060 6.23 6.51 -32.04
C PRO A 1060 5.52 7.39 -30.99
N LEU A 1061 5.76 8.69 -31.05
CA LEU A 1061 5.11 9.74 -30.25
C LEU A 1061 4.40 10.78 -31.13
N GLU A 1062 3.58 11.63 -30.51
CA GLU A 1062 2.98 12.82 -31.15
C GLU A 1062 3.99 13.98 -31.24
N GLU A 1063 3.79 14.93 -32.16
CA GLU A 1063 4.73 16.03 -32.39
C GLU A 1063 4.95 16.94 -31.17
N GLU A 1064 3.93 17.22 -30.35
CA GLU A 1064 4.11 17.98 -29.12
C GLU A 1064 4.97 17.24 -28.07
N ARG A 1065 5.12 15.93 -28.20
CA ARG A 1065 5.99 15.10 -27.36
C ARG A 1065 7.40 15.03 -27.93
N TYR A 1066 7.58 14.82 -29.23
CA TYR A 1066 8.90 14.98 -29.86
C TYR A 1066 9.47 16.38 -29.63
N ALA A 1067 8.65 17.44 -29.65
CA ALA A 1067 9.07 18.79 -29.29
C ALA A 1067 9.68 18.86 -27.88
N ALA A 1068 9.04 18.25 -26.87
CA ALA A 1068 9.57 18.23 -25.51
C ALA A 1068 10.89 17.43 -25.38
N TRP A 1069 11.07 16.37 -26.16
CA TRP A 1069 12.34 15.64 -26.25
C TRP A 1069 13.43 16.43 -26.97
N ARG A 1070 13.09 17.17 -28.04
CA ARG A 1070 14.00 18.08 -28.75
C ARG A 1070 14.46 19.23 -27.85
N ASP A 1071 13.55 19.83 -27.06
CA ASP A 1071 13.86 20.86 -26.07
C ASP A 1071 14.81 20.32 -24.98
N TRP A 1072 14.54 19.13 -24.44
CA TRP A 1072 15.42 18.49 -23.46
C TRP A 1072 16.78 18.13 -24.03
N LEU A 1073 16.85 17.66 -25.28
CA LEU A 1073 18.10 17.32 -25.96
C LEU A 1073 19.03 18.55 -26.10
N GLN A 1074 18.46 19.75 -26.31
CA GLN A 1074 19.26 20.99 -26.33
C GLN A 1074 19.81 21.33 -24.93
N LEU A 1075 18.99 21.20 -23.88
CA LEU A 1075 19.46 21.36 -22.49
C LEU A 1075 20.57 20.36 -22.15
N TYR A 1076 20.41 19.10 -22.55
CA TYR A 1076 21.38 18.03 -22.34
C TYR A 1076 22.70 18.31 -23.07
N ARG A 1077 22.65 18.61 -24.38
CA ARG A 1077 23.85 18.99 -25.16
C ARG A 1077 24.57 20.21 -24.58
N GLY A 1078 23.82 21.19 -24.06
CA GLY A 1078 24.41 22.33 -23.34
C GLY A 1078 25.28 21.90 -22.15
N ALA A 1079 24.80 20.96 -21.33
CA ALA A 1079 25.58 20.39 -20.23
C ALA A 1079 26.78 19.55 -20.73
N LEU A 1080 26.61 18.77 -21.80
CA LEU A 1080 27.69 17.98 -22.41
C LEU A 1080 28.85 18.86 -22.93
N LEU A 1081 28.53 19.98 -23.58
CA LEU A 1081 29.51 20.95 -24.07
C LEU A 1081 30.22 21.66 -22.90
N ALA A 1082 29.47 22.07 -21.87
CA ALA A 1082 30.01 22.79 -20.71
C ALA A 1082 31.05 21.99 -19.90
N GLN A 1083 30.98 20.65 -19.90
CA GLN A 1083 31.93 19.79 -19.19
C GLN A 1083 33.18 19.38 -19.99
N GLY A 1084 33.26 19.73 -21.28
CA GLY A 1084 34.42 19.47 -22.14
C GLY A 1084 34.86 17.99 -22.19
N MET A 1085 33.92 17.05 -22.19
CA MET A 1085 34.22 15.60 -22.24
C MET A 1085 34.09 15.09 -23.69
N PRO A 1086 35.11 14.41 -24.25
CA PRO A 1086 35.03 13.79 -25.57
C PRO A 1086 33.83 12.84 -25.72
N ASP A 1087 33.20 12.81 -26.89
CA ASP A 1087 32.04 11.95 -27.16
C ASP A 1087 32.34 10.46 -26.88
N ALA A 1088 33.51 9.95 -27.29
CA ALA A 1088 33.88 8.54 -27.08
C ALA A 1088 34.17 8.19 -25.62
N GLU A 1089 34.82 9.08 -24.86
CA GLU A 1089 35.07 8.91 -23.42
C GLU A 1089 33.75 8.85 -22.65
N ARG A 1090 32.82 9.75 -22.99
CA ARG A 1090 31.48 9.78 -22.41
C ARG A 1090 30.68 8.54 -22.78
N ALA A 1091 30.69 8.12 -24.04
CA ALA A 1091 29.95 6.94 -24.50
C ALA A 1091 30.40 5.68 -23.74
N ALA A 1092 31.71 5.46 -23.60
CA ALA A 1092 32.26 4.36 -22.81
C ALA A 1092 31.84 4.44 -21.33
N MET A 1093 31.85 5.64 -20.72
CA MET A 1093 31.39 5.83 -19.34
C MET A 1093 29.89 5.52 -19.18
N GLN A 1094 29.05 5.89 -20.15
CA GLN A 1094 27.61 5.60 -20.13
C GLN A 1094 27.32 4.11 -20.35
N ASP A 1095 27.98 3.49 -21.33
CA ASP A 1095 27.77 2.08 -21.66
C ASP A 1095 28.23 1.13 -20.54
N ALA A 1096 29.23 1.54 -19.74
CA ALA A 1096 29.68 0.81 -18.55
C ALA A 1096 28.70 0.87 -17.35
N VAL A 1097 27.70 1.76 -17.36
CA VAL A 1097 26.73 1.91 -16.24
C VAL A 1097 25.27 1.75 -16.67
N ASN A 1098 24.98 1.84 -17.97
CA ASN A 1098 23.68 1.59 -18.58
C ASN A 1098 23.69 0.21 -19.24
N PRO A 1099 23.00 -0.80 -18.66
CA PRO A 1099 22.95 -2.12 -19.27
C PRO A 1099 22.23 -2.07 -20.62
N ALA A 1100 22.66 -2.91 -21.57
CA ALA A 1100 21.98 -3.18 -22.82
C ALA A 1100 20.85 -4.21 -22.64
N VAL A 1101 21.01 -5.15 -21.68
CA VAL A 1101 19.98 -6.15 -21.34
C VAL A 1101 19.76 -6.23 -19.82
N ILE A 1102 18.49 -6.37 -19.43
CA ILE A 1102 18.03 -6.55 -18.05
C ILE A 1102 17.07 -7.74 -17.96
N PRO A 1103 16.85 -8.34 -16.77
CA PRO A 1103 15.81 -9.35 -16.56
C PRO A 1103 14.38 -8.77 -16.70
N ARG A 1104 13.91 -8.63 -17.95
CA ARG A 1104 12.56 -8.15 -18.29
C ARG A 1104 11.52 -9.18 -17.86
N ASN A 1105 10.40 -8.70 -17.32
CA ASN A 1105 9.42 -9.59 -16.69
C ASN A 1105 8.72 -10.49 -17.70
N HIS A 1106 8.47 -9.98 -18.92
CA HIS A 1106 7.85 -10.75 -20.00
C HIS A 1106 8.76 -11.81 -20.61
N VAL A 1107 10.04 -11.49 -20.85
CA VAL A 1107 11.05 -12.45 -21.32
C VAL A 1107 11.20 -13.61 -20.34
N MET A 1108 11.28 -13.32 -19.03
CA MET A 1108 11.29 -14.37 -17.99
C MET A 1108 9.99 -15.19 -17.99
N GLY A 1109 8.83 -14.59 -18.30
CA GLY A 1109 7.56 -15.30 -18.39
C GLY A 1109 7.53 -16.34 -19.51
N ASP A 1110 8.01 -15.98 -20.70
CA ASP A 1110 8.06 -16.90 -21.84
C ASP A 1110 9.11 -18.01 -21.60
N ILE A 1111 10.29 -17.69 -21.02
CA ILE A 1111 11.32 -18.67 -20.60
C ILE A 1111 10.80 -19.66 -19.55
N ILE A 1112 9.96 -19.21 -18.63
CA ILE A 1112 9.34 -20.10 -17.63
C ILE A 1112 8.37 -21.07 -18.32
N GLY A 1113 7.63 -20.61 -19.33
CA GLY A 1113 6.74 -21.46 -20.14
C GLY A 1113 7.48 -22.55 -20.90
N ASP A 1114 8.68 -22.28 -21.41
CA ASP A 1114 9.57 -23.30 -21.99
C ASP A 1114 10.04 -24.30 -20.91
N ALA A 1115 10.49 -23.78 -19.76
CA ALA A 1115 11.05 -24.58 -18.68
C ALA A 1115 10.04 -25.51 -18.01
N GLU A 1116 8.77 -25.09 -17.89
CA GLU A 1116 7.66 -25.93 -17.43
C GLU A 1116 7.34 -27.09 -18.39
N GLN A 1117 7.74 -26.99 -19.65
CA GLN A 1117 7.70 -28.08 -20.64
C GLN A 1117 9.01 -28.90 -20.70
N GLY A 1118 9.99 -28.59 -19.86
CA GLY A 1118 11.31 -29.25 -19.83
C GLY A 1118 12.32 -28.72 -20.84
N ASN A 1119 12.04 -27.60 -21.52
CA ASN A 1119 13.01 -26.95 -22.40
C ASN A 1119 13.75 -25.82 -21.64
N TYR A 1120 15.06 -25.95 -21.52
CA TYR A 1120 15.90 -24.99 -20.78
C TYR A 1120 16.83 -24.16 -21.69
N GLU A 1121 16.75 -24.31 -23.02
CA GLU A 1121 17.64 -23.62 -23.96
C GLU A 1121 17.49 -22.09 -23.89
N SER A 1122 16.25 -21.60 -23.83
CA SER A 1122 15.96 -20.16 -23.73
C SER A 1122 16.46 -19.55 -22.42
N LEU A 1123 16.35 -20.29 -21.31
CA LEU A 1123 16.95 -19.94 -20.02
C LEU A 1123 18.49 -19.83 -20.13
N HIS A 1124 19.15 -20.83 -20.71
CA HIS A 1124 20.62 -20.85 -20.83
C HIS A 1124 21.12 -19.73 -21.75
N ARG A 1125 20.47 -19.50 -22.90
CA ARG A 1125 20.80 -18.39 -23.83
C ARG A 1125 20.64 -17.02 -23.16
N TYR A 1126 19.55 -16.80 -22.42
CA TYR A 1126 19.31 -15.52 -21.74
C TYR A 1126 20.29 -15.29 -20.58
N MET A 1127 20.63 -16.33 -19.81
CA MET A 1127 21.67 -16.24 -18.78
C MET A 1127 23.04 -15.86 -19.36
N ALA A 1128 23.44 -16.40 -20.52
CA ALA A 1128 24.71 -16.07 -21.17
C ALA A 1128 24.82 -14.61 -21.65
N ALA A 1129 23.68 -13.91 -21.78
CA ALA A 1129 23.61 -12.46 -22.03
C ALA A 1129 23.52 -11.65 -20.72
N LEU A 1130 22.71 -12.08 -19.76
CA LEU A 1130 22.56 -11.40 -18.46
C LEU A 1130 23.82 -11.44 -17.58
N LEU A 1131 24.74 -12.36 -17.83
CA LEU A 1131 26.09 -12.38 -17.23
C LEU A 1131 27.05 -11.34 -17.84
N ARG A 1132 26.70 -10.70 -18.96
CA ARG A 1132 27.46 -9.60 -19.61
C ARG A 1132 26.52 -8.43 -19.95
N PRO A 1133 25.79 -7.86 -18.98
CA PRO A 1133 24.61 -7.03 -19.24
C PRO A 1133 24.92 -5.67 -19.90
N TYR A 1134 26.20 -5.28 -19.98
CA TYR A 1134 26.68 -4.05 -20.61
C TYR A 1134 27.17 -4.23 -22.06
N GLU A 1135 27.34 -5.47 -22.53
CA GLU A 1135 27.66 -5.78 -23.92
C GLU A 1135 26.38 -5.75 -24.77
N ALA A 1136 26.41 -5.08 -25.92
CA ALA A 1136 25.25 -4.97 -26.82
C ALA A 1136 25.28 -5.96 -28.00
N ASP A 1137 26.44 -6.54 -28.30
CA ASP A 1137 26.66 -7.37 -29.48
C ASP A 1137 26.03 -8.76 -29.34
N GLY A 1138 25.27 -9.18 -30.37
CA GLY A 1138 24.69 -10.52 -30.44
C GLY A 1138 23.47 -10.76 -29.52
N LEU A 1139 22.92 -9.71 -28.90
CA LEU A 1139 21.66 -9.81 -28.14
C LEU A 1139 20.47 -10.09 -29.06
N ASP A 1140 19.55 -10.95 -28.60
CA ASP A 1140 18.26 -11.18 -29.27
C ASP A 1140 17.39 -9.91 -29.14
N PRO A 1141 16.88 -9.31 -30.24
CA PRO A 1141 16.02 -8.13 -30.17
C PRO A 1141 14.78 -8.33 -29.29
N ALA A 1142 14.27 -9.56 -29.17
CA ALA A 1142 13.15 -9.88 -28.29
C ALA A 1142 13.45 -9.70 -26.80
N TRP A 1143 14.72 -9.57 -26.40
CA TRP A 1143 15.14 -9.25 -25.03
C TRP A 1143 15.27 -7.74 -24.76
N LEU A 1144 15.32 -6.93 -25.83
CA LEU A 1144 15.54 -5.48 -25.74
C LEU A 1144 14.23 -4.71 -25.62
N GLU A 1145 13.18 -5.15 -26.30
CA GLU A 1145 11.88 -4.48 -26.29
C GLU A 1145 11.21 -4.49 -24.89
N PRO A 1146 10.52 -3.41 -24.48
CA PRO A 1146 9.61 -3.44 -23.33
C PRO A 1146 8.32 -4.21 -23.64
N ALA A 1147 7.72 -4.79 -22.60
CA ALA A 1147 6.43 -5.48 -22.69
C ALA A 1147 5.35 -4.66 -23.46
N PRO A 1148 4.48 -5.32 -24.25
CA PRO A 1148 3.32 -4.69 -24.85
C PRO A 1148 2.48 -3.91 -23.82
N LYS A 1149 1.71 -2.90 -24.25
CA LYS A 1149 0.85 -2.11 -23.35
C LYS A 1149 -0.35 -2.89 -22.77
N GLU A 1150 -0.43 -4.19 -23.01
CA GLU A 1150 -1.49 -5.12 -22.62
C GLU A 1150 -0.96 -6.13 -21.60
N CYS A 1151 -1.18 -5.83 -20.32
CA CYS A 1151 -0.52 -6.47 -19.18
C CYS A 1151 -0.80 -7.98 -19.06
N ARG A 1152 0.26 -8.82 -19.10
CA ARG A 1152 0.18 -10.26 -18.87
C ARG A 1152 0.20 -10.59 -17.36
N VAL A 1153 -0.87 -11.22 -16.89
CA VAL A 1153 -1.07 -11.66 -15.49
C VAL A 1153 -0.14 -12.84 -15.16
N GLY A 1154 0.51 -12.80 -13.99
CA GLY A 1154 1.54 -13.77 -13.58
C GLY A 1154 2.93 -13.49 -14.14
N VAL A 1155 3.04 -12.52 -15.06
CA VAL A 1155 4.26 -12.16 -15.78
C VAL A 1155 4.75 -10.77 -15.34
N GLU A 1156 3.94 -9.74 -15.56
CA GLU A 1156 4.22 -8.37 -15.09
C GLU A 1156 3.70 -8.11 -13.66
N LEU A 1157 2.63 -8.82 -13.28
CA LEU A 1157 1.95 -8.71 -11.99
C LEU A 1157 2.21 -9.97 -11.18
N LEU A 1158 3.09 -9.84 -10.18
CA LEU A 1158 3.66 -10.95 -9.43
C LEU A 1158 3.13 -11.00 -7.99
N SER A 1159 3.24 -12.14 -7.34
CA SER A 1159 2.74 -12.38 -5.99
C SER A 1159 3.83 -12.97 -5.10
N CYS A 1160 3.69 -12.83 -3.77
CA CYS A 1160 4.57 -13.48 -2.80
C CYS A 1160 4.42 -15.02 -2.78
N SER A 1161 3.38 -15.57 -3.41
CA SER A 1161 3.14 -17.01 -3.56
C SER A 1161 4.27 -17.69 -4.34
N SER A 1162 5.05 -18.49 -3.63
CA SER A 1162 6.25 -19.19 -4.10
C SER A 1162 6.39 -20.53 -3.38
#